data_AF-A0A2E5PM80-F1
#
_entry.id   AF-A0A2E5PM80-F1
#
_cell.length_a   1.000
_cell.length_b   1.000
_cell.length_c   1.000
_cell.angle_alpha   90.00
_cell.angle_beta   90.00
_cell.angle_gamma   90.00
#
_symmetry.space_group_name_H-M   'P 1'
#
loop_
_entity.id
_entity.type
_entity.pdbx_description
1 polymer ?
#
loop_
_entity_poly.entity_id
_entity_poly.type
_entity_poly.pdbx_seq_one_letter_code
_entity_poly.pdbx_strand_id
1 'polypeptide(L)'
;MALNIDTFSNVSGGFSFFKAVGHPLAVPKIRALLDRLGGPVALYDPAGHASAFAALHDMEPLTLAGVFVQDLGAIGNRILGHTAQPVTALSATDLGGVLVLAFDADRLIGHIRHLVPDGVEIASLDPVRLDDAMLTNPRRYLDPINFVTNFAFFRDSETDHTRLVTANYWADYGARDTRIWFCLFDESGQVLADWQEDLPEGVGAVAVDSREVRERFGLPPFIGQLFLHVVNGAGHDVVKYALDTYGESNTVLSCTHDANAWPADLYAGLPAPEEGGQVVLWVQNSHPCPIPPGSIGLRQLGQQEFVLLDRKVPAFGSFALDVETLLPNLKWPAQVEIQAGKHFVRPRYEVRSPTGRVRISHPNVERTDLSSDPGIPDIGNLLGKGYLLPAPILPVDRFCTKVLPTPMSTGQDSLPVTALLYDYDGRQIGEHAFGNLPRGHCALLEIDALLGGSANAILERGYGHIELVYDFTNGGAADGWLHGLFRYEDRATGHGADTSFGAHIFNTVLTYRNEPQSYSGPAPGLSTRLFLRLGPSPLETICHLIYPASTPWNAVSDTHLLLYDGYGAEVADRQVEIPCGGSLYWCYGEVFDAVEKEAAGENGYVIIRDQACRLFGYHGLQNGGESFSLDHMFGF
;
A
#
# COMPACT_ATOMS: atom_id res chain seq x y z
N MET A 1 13.41 17.72 1.10
CA MET A 1 13.84 17.20 2.42
C MET A 1 12.83 16.16 2.90
N ALA A 2 13.29 15.08 3.51
CA ALA A 2 12.42 14.06 4.10
C ALA A 2 11.80 14.57 5.41
N LEU A 3 10.55 14.16 5.67
CA LEU A 3 9.88 14.45 6.94
C LEU A 3 10.49 13.60 8.05
N ASN A 4 10.81 14.24 9.18
CA ASN A 4 11.31 13.56 10.36
C ASN A 4 10.16 12.97 11.18
N ILE A 5 9.47 11.99 10.59
CA ILE A 5 8.37 11.26 11.22
C ILE A 5 8.69 9.77 11.29
N ASP A 6 8.28 9.14 12.38
CA ASP A 6 8.24 7.69 12.51
C ASP A 6 6.90 7.18 11.98
N THR A 7 6.95 6.20 11.08
CA THR A 7 5.75 5.72 10.36
C THR A 7 5.44 4.28 10.69
N PHE A 8 6.43 3.39 10.56
CA PHE A 8 6.30 1.96 10.83
C PHE A 8 7.62 1.34 11.30
N SER A 9 7.55 0.31 12.16
CA SER A 9 8.66 -0.57 12.51
C SER A 9 8.20 -2.02 12.53
N ASN A 10 9.03 -2.94 12.03
CA ASN A 10 8.75 -4.38 12.11
C ASN A 10 8.68 -4.91 13.55
N VAL A 11 9.17 -4.17 14.54
CA VAL A 11 9.18 -4.57 15.96
C VAL A 11 7.94 -4.07 16.70
N SER A 12 7.54 -2.83 16.48
CA SER A 12 6.49 -2.14 17.24
C SER A 12 5.22 -1.82 16.45
N GLY A 13 5.19 -2.13 15.15
CA GLY A 13 4.07 -1.83 14.25
C GLY A 13 4.05 -0.38 13.77
N GLY A 14 2.86 0.08 13.34
CA GLY A 14 2.63 1.46 12.90
C GLY A 14 2.66 2.45 14.06
N PHE A 15 3.30 3.60 13.85
CA PHE A 15 3.32 4.69 14.82
C PHE A 15 2.10 5.59 14.63
N SER A 16 1.26 5.71 15.66
CA SER A 16 0.00 6.44 15.54
C SER A 16 0.14 7.96 15.66
N PHE A 17 1.25 8.47 16.20
CA PHE A 17 1.38 9.90 16.48
C PHE A 17 1.23 10.77 15.23
N PHE A 18 1.92 10.43 14.13
CA PHE A 18 1.82 11.21 12.89
C PHE A 18 0.41 11.17 12.29
N LYS A 19 -0.27 10.02 12.37
CA LYS A 19 -1.67 9.90 11.95
C LYS A 19 -2.59 10.77 12.81
N ALA A 20 -2.36 10.80 14.12
CA ALA A 20 -3.16 11.56 15.07
C ALA A 20 -3.06 13.07 14.84
N VAL A 21 -1.83 13.60 14.70
CA VAL A 21 -1.62 15.04 14.49
C VAL A 21 -1.81 15.44 13.01
N GLY A 22 -1.73 14.48 12.09
CA GLY A 22 -1.98 14.67 10.66
C GLY A 22 -3.45 14.49 10.26
N HIS A 23 -4.31 13.98 11.16
CA HIS A 23 -5.71 13.68 10.85
C HIS A 23 -6.46 14.95 10.41
N PRO A 24 -7.22 14.94 9.31
CA PRO A 24 -7.88 16.15 8.79
C PRO A 24 -8.73 16.90 9.83
N LEU A 25 -9.45 16.19 10.69
CA LEU A 25 -10.23 16.77 11.80
C LEU A 25 -9.40 17.36 12.95
N ALA A 26 -8.16 16.91 13.16
CA ALA A 26 -7.28 17.42 14.21
C ALA A 26 -6.54 18.69 13.77
N VAL A 27 -6.24 18.81 12.47
CA VAL A 27 -5.41 19.88 11.90
C VAL A 27 -5.93 21.29 12.19
N PRO A 28 -7.22 21.63 12.01
CA PRO A 28 -7.75 22.93 12.39
C PRO A 28 -7.64 23.22 13.90
N LYS A 29 -7.85 22.19 14.74
CA LYS A 29 -7.73 22.30 16.20
C LYS A 29 -6.28 22.57 16.62
N ILE A 30 -5.31 21.95 15.95
CA ILE A 30 -3.88 22.18 16.18
C ILE A 30 -3.50 23.62 15.83
N ARG A 31 -3.91 24.13 14.67
CA ARG A 31 -3.64 25.53 14.30
C ARG A 31 -4.19 26.50 15.34
N ALA A 32 -5.44 26.31 15.76
CA ALA A 32 -6.05 27.12 16.80
C ALA A 32 -5.34 27.02 18.16
N LEU A 33 -4.80 25.85 18.51
CA LEU A 33 -3.99 25.67 19.72
C LEU A 33 -2.69 26.48 19.64
N LEU A 34 -1.98 26.41 18.52
CA LEU A 34 -0.71 27.12 18.33
C LEU A 34 -0.92 28.64 18.31
N ASP A 35 -1.95 29.13 17.61
CA ASP A 35 -2.27 30.56 17.52
C ASP A 35 -2.66 31.18 18.88
N ARG A 36 -3.21 30.36 19.79
CA ARG A 36 -3.65 30.80 21.12
C ARG A 36 -2.50 30.98 22.09
N LEU A 37 -1.39 30.26 21.91
CA LEU A 37 -0.24 30.32 22.81
C LEU A 37 0.57 31.59 22.52
N GLY A 38 0.59 32.51 23.48
CA GLY A 38 1.31 33.78 23.39
C GLY A 38 2.59 33.81 24.25
N GLY A 39 3.52 34.71 23.91
CA GLY A 39 4.76 34.93 24.65
C GLY A 39 5.79 33.78 24.49
N PRO A 40 6.85 33.76 25.31
CA PRO A 40 7.84 32.68 25.30
C PRO A 40 7.23 31.34 25.77
N VAL A 41 7.12 30.36 24.88
CA VAL A 41 6.53 29.04 25.17
C VAL A 41 7.64 28.03 25.42
N ALA A 42 7.61 27.36 26.58
CA ALA A 42 8.42 26.16 26.79
C ALA A 42 7.75 24.95 26.13
N LEU A 43 8.46 24.27 25.22
CA LEU A 43 8.01 23.01 24.65
C LEU A 43 8.52 21.86 25.51
N TYR A 44 7.62 21.21 26.25
CA TYR A 44 7.95 19.98 26.97
C TYR A 44 7.66 18.77 26.08
N ASP A 45 8.71 18.04 25.71
CA ASP A 45 8.65 16.87 24.84
C ASP A 45 9.00 15.58 25.62
N PRO A 46 8.03 15.00 26.36
CA PRO A 46 8.26 13.83 27.20
C PRO A 46 8.50 12.54 26.40
N ALA A 47 8.04 12.48 25.15
CA ALA A 47 8.01 11.27 24.32
C ALA A 47 8.87 11.36 23.04
N GLY A 48 9.53 12.49 22.78
CA GLY A 48 10.39 12.67 21.62
C GLY A 48 9.63 13.02 20.33
N HIS A 49 8.44 13.61 20.44
CA HIS A 49 7.57 13.91 19.31
C HIS A 49 7.79 15.29 18.67
N ALA A 50 8.62 16.15 19.24
CA ALA A 50 8.76 17.55 18.81
C ALA A 50 9.16 17.69 17.34
N SER A 51 10.11 16.89 16.89
CA SER A 51 10.57 16.91 15.49
C SER A 51 9.47 16.46 14.52
N ALA A 52 8.73 15.40 14.87
CA ALA A 52 7.63 14.88 14.06
C ALA A 52 6.46 15.87 13.99
N PHE A 53 6.14 16.53 15.10
CA PHE A 53 5.10 17.54 15.14
C PHE A 53 5.46 18.75 14.28
N ALA A 54 6.68 19.27 14.41
CA ALA A 54 7.17 20.41 13.61
C ALA A 54 7.39 20.06 12.12
N ALA A 55 7.53 18.78 11.78
CA ALA A 55 7.59 18.36 10.39
C ALA A 55 6.23 18.49 9.69
N LEU A 56 5.12 18.44 10.44
CA LEU A 56 3.76 18.44 9.91
C LEU A 56 3.02 19.76 10.14
N HIS A 57 3.42 20.54 11.14
CA HIS A 57 2.76 21.78 11.55
C HIS A 57 3.73 22.95 11.58
N ASP A 58 3.24 24.11 11.16
CA ASP A 58 3.99 25.35 11.24
C ASP A 58 4.11 25.80 12.71
N MET A 59 5.35 25.86 13.18
CA MET A 59 5.70 26.25 14.55
C MET A 59 6.18 27.70 14.63
N GLU A 60 6.29 28.43 13.52
CA GLU A 60 6.69 29.84 13.49
C GLU A 60 5.82 30.76 14.38
N PRO A 61 4.51 30.52 14.55
CA PRO A 61 3.71 31.32 15.49
C PRO A 61 4.20 31.26 16.94
N LEU A 62 4.92 30.21 17.33
CA LEU A 62 5.44 30.04 18.68
C LEU A 62 6.82 30.67 18.85
N THR A 63 6.95 31.57 19.82
CA THR A 63 8.27 32.00 20.30
C THR A 63 8.77 30.98 21.33
N LEU A 64 9.68 30.09 20.96
CA LEU A 64 10.16 29.04 21.87
C LEU A 64 11.14 29.59 22.93
N ALA A 65 10.77 29.47 24.21
CA ALA A 65 11.66 29.74 25.35
C ALA A 65 12.74 28.64 25.50
N GLY A 66 12.43 27.42 25.06
CA GLY A 66 13.31 26.27 25.10
C GLY A 66 12.56 24.96 24.86
N VAL A 67 13.32 23.90 24.60
CA VAL A 67 12.81 22.53 24.52
C VAL A 67 13.27 21.76 25.76
N PHE A 68 12.32 21.14 26.44
CA PHE A 68 12.52 20.46 27.72
C PHE A 68 12.16 18.99 27.58
N VAL A 69 12.98 18.10 28.13
CA VAL A 69 12.83 16.64 28.02
C VAL A 69 12.89 15.97 29.39
N GLN A 70 12.25 14.80 29.51
CA GLN A 70 12.31 13.98 30.72
C GLN A 70 13.42 12.92 30.68
N ASP A 71 13.72 12.38 29.49
CA ASP A 71 14.79 11.41 29.31
C ASP A 71 16.16 12.08 29.46
N LEU A 72 16.97 11.57 30.40
CA LEU A 72 18.36 12.03 30.60
C LEU A 72 19.22 11.83 29.34
N GLY A 73 18.96 10.77 28.57
CA GLY A 73 19.67 10.49 27.32
C GLY A 73 19.36 11.49 26.20
N ALA A 74 18.24 12.21 26.31
CA ALA A 74 17.84 13.22 25.34
C ALA A 74 18.40 14.63 25.66
N ILE A 75 18.90 14.87 26.87
CA ILE A 75 19.45 16.18 27.27
C ILE A 75 20.70 16.49 26.43
N GLY A 76 20.80 17.74 25.95
CA GLY A 76 21.90 18.20 25.11
C GLY A 76 21.67 17.96 23.61
N ASN A 77 20.70 17.12 23.23
CA ASN A 77 20.35 16.94 21.82
C ASN A 77 19.78 18.22 21.23
N ARG A 78 19.99 18.41 19.93
CA ARG A 78 19.45 19.56 19.19
C ARG A 78 18.05 19.23 18.69
N ILE A 79 17.05 19.91 19.22
CA ILE A 79 15.63 19.73 18.88
C ILE A 79 15.07 21.10 18.50
N LEU A 80 14.53 21.21 17.28
CA LEU A 80 13.98 22.47 16.73
C LEU A 80 14.92 23.68 16.86
N GLY A 81 16.25 23.48 16.73
CA GLY A 81 17.23 24.55 16.89
C GLY A 81 17.54 24.96 18.33
N HIS A 82 16.98 24.28 19.33
CA HIS A 82 17.30 24.45 20.75
C HIS A 82 18.11 23.26 21.27
N THR A 83 18.94 23.50 22.28
CA THR A 83 19.58 22.42 23.03
C THR A 83 18.58 21.95 24.08
N ALA A 84 18.19 20.67 24.01
CA ALA A 84 17.23 20.08 24.92
C ALA A 84 17.72 20.17 26.37
N GLN A 85 16.86 20.68 27.25
CA GLN A 85 17.14 20.89 28.67
C GLN A 85 16.37 19.88 29.52
N PRO A 86 16.85 19.55 30.74
CA PRO A 86 16.05 18.75 31.66
C PRO A 86 14.75 19.49 32.00
N VAL A 87 13.64 18.78 32.11
CA VAL A 87 12.34 19.34 32.51
C VAL A 87 12.38 20.10 33.83
N THR A 88 13.31 19.77 34.74
CA THR A 88 13.52 20.49 36.00
C THR A 88 14.03 21.93 35.81
N ALA A 89 14.56 22.29 34.64
CA ALA A 89 14.99 23.65 34.32
C ALA A 89 13.82 24.61 34.01
N LEU A 90 12.58 24.09 33.87
CA LEU A 90 11.40 24.92 33.64
C LEU A 90 11.25 26.02 34.70
N SER A 91 11.57 25.73 35.97
CA SER A 91 11.40 26.68 37.08
C SER A 91 12.33 27.89 37.01
N ALA A 92 13.40 27.83 36.21
CA ALA A 92 14.36 28.90 36.02
C ALA A 92 14.18 29.65 34.70
N THR A 93 13.14 29.32 33.93
CA THR A 93 12.88 29.88 32.60
C THR A 93 11.81 30.98 32.71
N ASP A 94 11.96 32.04 31.92
CA ASP A 94 10.91 33.05 31.76
C ASP A 94 9.83 32.51 30.80
N LEU A 95 8.62 32.31 31.31
CA LEU A 95 7.56 31.56 30.63
C LEU A 95 6.32 32.44 30.42
N GLY A 96 5.93 32.60 29.16
CA GLY A 96 4.59 33.03 28.77
C GLY A 96 3.58 31.87 28.73
N GLY A 97 4.07 30.65 28.48
CA GLY A 97 3.27 29.43 28.46
C GLY A 97 4.12 28.15 28.42
N VAL A 98 3.49 27.01 28.64
CA VAL A 98 4.09 25.68 28.45
C VAL A 98 3.20 24.86 27.52
N LEU A 99 3.78 24.28 26.46
CA LEU A 99 3.13 23.29 25.62
C LEU A 99 3.71 21.91 25.95
N VAL A 100 2.89 21.05 26.56
CA VAL A 100 3.20 19.64 26.76
C VAL A 100 2.83 18.88 25.49
N LEU A 101 3.83 18.41 24.75
CA LEU A 101 3.62 17.74 23.46
C LEU A 101 3.21 16.27 23.65
N ALA A 102 2.08 16.07 24.30
CA ALA A 102 1.50 14.77 24.57
C ALA A 102 -0.03 14.83 24.56
N PHE A 103 -0.64 13.70 24.21
CA PHE A 103 -2.03 13.39 24.50
C PHE A 103 -2.11 12.62 25.82
N ASP A 104 -3.31 12.54 26.39
CA ASP A 104 -3.59 11.97 27.71
C ASP A 104 -2.65 12.60 28.78
N ALA A 105 -2.48 13.93 28.72
CA ALA A 105 -1.35 14.62 29.34
C ALA A 105 -1.57 15.03 30.80
N ASP A 106 -2.76 14.87 31.36
CA ASP A 106 -3.10 15.30 32.73
C ASP A 106 -2.06 14.87 33.78
N ARG A 107 -1.61 13.61 33.71
CA ARG A 107 -0.58 13.09 34.61
C ARG A 107 0.75 13.80 34.43
N LEU A 108 1.16 14.04 33.19
CA LEU A 108 2.42 14.72 32.85
C LEU A 108 2.38 16.18 33.30
N ILE A 109 1.25 16.86 33.10
CA ILE A 109 1.00 18.22 33.59
C ILE A 109 1.10 18.24 35.12
N GLY A 110 0.47 17.28 35.82
CA GLY A 110 0.55 17.15 37.27
C GLY A 110 1.99 16.99 37.79
N HIS A 111 2.83 16.23 37.07
CA HIS A 111 4.24 16.07 37.43
C HIS A 111 5.03 17.37 37.36
N ILE A 112 4.75 18.25 36.39
CA ILE A 112 5.54 19.47 36.17
C ILE A 112 4.92 20.73 36.77
N ARG A 113 3.66 20.69 37.25
CA ARG A 113 2.94 21.90 37.68
C ARG A 113 3.71 22.70 38.72
N HIS A 114 4.38 22.03 39.65
CA HIS A 114 5.20 22.67 40.70
C HIS A 114 6.47 23.37 40.18
N LEU A 115 6.85 23.15 38.92
CA LEU A 115 7.98 23.77 38.23
C LEU A 115 7.55 24.99 37.39
N VAL A 116 6.25 25.23 37.23
CA VAL A 116 5.70 26.28 36.37
C VAL A 116 5.13 27.40 37.25
N PRO A 117 5.46 28.68 37.01
CA PRO A 117 4.94 29.79 37.80
C PRO A 117 3.40 29.86 37.81
N ASP A 118 2.84 30.36 38.91
CA ASP A 118 1.40 30.60 39.00
C ASP A 118 0.93 31.62 37.95
N GLY A 119 -0.22 31.34 37.32
CA GLY A 119 -0.76 32.17 36.23
C GLY A 119 -0.24 31.83 34.84
N VAL A 120 0.84 31.05 34.70
CA VAL A 120 1.31 30.55 33.40
C VAL A 120 0.40 29.40 32.92
N GLU A 121 -0.03 29.50 31.65
CA GLU A 121 -0.81 28.46 31.00
C GLU A 121 0.06 27.22 30.73
N ILE A 122 -0.49 26.04 31.03
CA ILE A 122 0.06 24.76 30.59
C ILE A 122 -0.97 24.13 29.67
N ALA A 123 -0.67 24.11 28.37
CA ALA A 123 -1.47 23.45 27.35
C ALA A 123 -0.91 22.07 27.00
N SER A 124 -1.75 21.20 26.45
CA SER A 124 -1.36 19.91 25.89
C SER A 124 -1.99 19.69 24.52
N LEU A 125 -1.80 18.50 23.93
CA LEU A 125 -2.52 18.08 22.72
C LEU A 125 -3.93 17.52 23.04
N ASP A 126 -4.35 17.44 24.29
CA ASP A 126 -5.69 16.92 24.64
C ASP A 126 -6.86 17.68 23.99
N PRO A 127 -6.84 19.03 23.90
CA PRO A 127 -7.91 19.77 23.24
C PRO A 127 -8.01 19.52 21.72
N VAL A 128 -6.94 18.98 21.11
CA VAL A 128 -6.90 18.75 19.65
C VAL A 128 -7.19 17.30 19.27
N ARG A 129 -7.54 16.47 20.26
CA ARG A 129 -8.01 15.11 20.04
C ARG A 129 -9.19 15.07 19.08
N LEU A 130 -9.31 13.97 18.35
CA LEU A 130 -10.58 13.57 17.75
C LEU A 130 -11.61 13.37 18.85
N ASP A 131 -12.86 13.67 18.51
CA ASP A 131 -13.98 13.48 19.43
C ASP A 131 -14.14 11.97 19.71
N ASP A 132 -14.60 11.58 20.91
CA ASP A 132 -14.68 10.18 21.33
C ASP A 132 -15.51 9.30 20.36
N ALA A 133 -16.49 9.90 19.67
CA ALA A 133 -17.26 9.20 18.65
C ALA A 133 -16.43 8.74 17.44
N MET A 134 -15.24 9.30 17.22
CA MET A 134 -14.30 8.95 16.17
C MET A 134 -13.21 7.98 16.65
N LEU A 135 -13.31 7.46 17.88
CA LEU A 135 -12.30 6.60 18.50
C LEU A 135 -12.86 5.22 18.79
N THR A 136 -12.08 4.19 18.48
CA THR A 136 -12.38 2.79 18.84
C THR A 136 -12.04 2.50 20.30
N ASN A 137 -10.90 3.00 20.78
CA ASN A 137 -10.41 2.91 22.15
C ASN A 137 -10.20 4.33 22.73
N PRO A 138 -11.24 4.96 23.28
CA PRO A 138 -11.13 6.32 23.82
C PRO A 138 -10.25 6.43 25.08
N ARG A 139 -9.92 5.30 25.73
CA ARG A 139 -9.11 5.27 26.97
C ARG A 139 -7.63 5.52 26.73
N ARG A 140 -7.14 5.30 25.51
CA ARG A 140 -5.75 5.49 25.12
C ARG A 140 -5.76 6.13 23.74
N TYR A 141 -5.56 7.43 23.67
CA TYR A 141 -5.78 8.16 22.42
C TYR A 141 -4.87 7.67 21.29
N LEU A 142 -3.57 7.48 21.58
CA LEU A 142 -2.57 6.96 20.61
C LEU A 142 -2.56 5.43 20.46
N ASP A 143 -3.67 4.74 20.74
CA ASP A 143 -3.83 3.33 20.37
C ASP A 143 -3.93 3.22 18.83
N PRO A 144 -3.15 2.35 18.16
CA PRO A 144 -3.22 2.19 16.70
C PRO A 144 -4.62 1.95 16.14
N ILE A 145 -5.49 1.27 16.88
CA ILE A 145 -6.87 0.99 16.46
C ILE A 145 -7.77 2.25 16.42
N ASN A 146 -7.30 3.39 16.94
CA ASN A 146 -7.95 4.70 16.78
C ASN A 146 -7.61 5.39 15.46
N PHE A 147 -6.64 4.88 14.70
CA PHE A 147 -6.15 5.51 13.48
C PHE A 147 -6.03 4.49 12.34
N VAL A 148 -7.11 3.72 12.17
CA VAL A 148 -7.32 2.80 11.05
C VAL A 148 -7.68 3.63 9.82
N THR A 149 -6.64 4.20 9.20
CA THR A 149 -6.77 5.19 8.14
C THR A 149 -6.00 4.79 6.88
N ASN A 150 -6.45 5.23 5.72
CA ASN A 150 -5.70 5.12 4.46
C ASN A 150 -6.12 6.22 3.47
N PHE A 151 -5.35 6.41 2.40
CA PHE A 151 -5.70 7.28 1.28
C PHE A 151 -5.87 6.45 0.00
N ALA A 152 -6.78 6.88 -0.85
CA ALA A 152 -6.98 6.34 -2.18
C ALA A 152 -6.96 7.46 -3.22
N PHE A 153 -6.31 7.22 -4.36
CA PHE A 153 -6.48 8.08 -5.54
C PHE A 153 -7.95 8.08 -5.96
N PHE A 154 -8.53 9.25 -6.20
CA PHE A 154 -9.95 9.37 -6.51
C PHE A 154 -10.17 10.46 -7.54
N ARG A 155 -10.92 10.15 -8.60
CA ARG A 155 -11.27 11.09 -9.67
C ARG A 155 -12.65 10.79 -10.22
N ASP A 156 -13.32 11.85 -10.65
CA ASP A 156 -14.53 11.76 -11.46
C ASP A 156 -14.57 12.87 -12.52
N SER A 157 -14.89 12.51 -13.75
CA SER A 157 -15.16 13.45 -14.83
C SER A 157 -16.31 12.95 -15.70
N GLU A 158 -16.44 13.45 -16.94
CA GLU A 158 -17.36 12.85 -17.92
C GLU A 158 -16.81 11.56 -18.53
N THR A 159 -15.51 11.29 -18.37
CA THR A 159 -14.82 10.20 -19.08
C THR A 159 -14.05 9.25 -18.16
N ASP A 160 -13.74 9.67 -16.95
CA ASP A 160 -12.80 8.98 -16.07
C ASP A 160 -13.38 8.88 -14.65
N HIS A 161 -13.37 7.67 -14.11
CA HIS A 161 -14.03 7.34 -12.86
C HIS A 161 -13.14 6.44 -12.00
N THR A 162 -13.44 6.42 -10.71
CA THR A 162 -12.82 5.53 -9.74
C THR A 162 -13.87 4.86 -8.87
N ARG A 163 -13.65 3.60 -8.53
CA ARG A 163 -14.50 2.88 -7.57
C ARG A 163 -13.61 2.19 -6.54
N LEU A 164 -13.74 2.61 -5.29
CA LEU A 164 -13.08 1.96 -4.17
C LEU A 164 -13.97 0.83 -3.66
N VAL A 165 -13.38 -0.33 -3.40
CA VAL A 165 -14.08 -1.47 -2.78
C VAL A 165 -13.24 -2.04 -1.64
N THR A 166 -13.85 -2.21 -0.48
CA THR A 166 -13.27 -2.88 0.70
C THR A 166 -14.34 -3.79 1.34
N ALA A 167 -14.07 -4.34 2.52
CA ALA A 167 -15.03 -5.13 3.28
C ALA A 167 -14.94 -4.85 4.77
N ASN A 168 -16.04 -5.07 5.50
CA ASN A 168 -16.05 -5.07 6.96
C ASN A 168 -15.44 -6.36 7.55
N TYR A 169 -14.18 -6.67 7.20
CA TYR A 169 -13.48 -7.83 7.78
C TYR A 169 -13.18 -7.66 9.28
N TRP A 170 -13.34 -6.46 9.84
CA TRP A 170 -13.22 -6.22 11.28
C TRP A 170 -14.31 -6.95 12.09
N ALA A 171 -15.48 -7.20 11.49
CA ALA A 171 -16.56 -7.94 12.14
C ALA A 171 -16.13 -9.34 12.61
N ASP A 172 -15.24 -10.01 11.85
CA ASP A 172 -14.70 -11.33 12.22
C ASP A 172 -13.75 -11.28 13.44
N TYR A 173 -13.21 -10.10 13.74
CA TYR A 173 -12.47 -9.84 14.97
C TYR A 173 -13.37 -9.41 16.14
N GLY A 174 -14.70 -9.44 15.95
CA GLY A 174 -15.69 -9.07 16.95
C GLY A 174 -16.00 -7.57 16.99
N ALA A 175 -15.63 -6.81 15.96
CA ALA A 175 -16.04 -5.42 15.82
C ALA A 175 -17.58 -5.30 15.76
N ARG A 176 -18.11 -4.18 16.25
CA ARG A 176 -19.54 -3.86 16.26
C ARG A 176 -19.71 -2.38 15.98
N ASP A 177 -20.83 -2.01 15.37
CA ASP A 177 -21.16 -0.62 15.03
C ASP A 177 -20.00 0.05 14.28
N THR A 178 -19.35 -0.72 13.40
CA THR A 178 -18.21 -0.27 12.60
C THR A 178 -18.72 0.70 11.55
N ARG A 179 -17.96 1.78 11.33
CA ARG A 179 -18.30 2.83 10.37
C ARG A 179 -17.04 3.36 9.72
N ILE A 180 -17.19 3.98 8.56
CA ILE A 180 -16.10 4.66 7.88
C ILE A 180 -16.47 6.13 7.75
N TRP A 181 -15.58 7.01 8.19
CA TRP A 181 -15.61 8.42 7.84
C TRP A 181 -14.72 8.67 6.64
N PHE A 182 -15.26 9.36 5.66
CA PHE A 182 -14.63 9.69 4.40
C PHE A 182 -14.40 11.20 4.31
N CYS A 183 -13.27 11.61 3.74
CA CYS A 183 -12.97 13.00 3.41
C CYS A 183 -12.31 13.08 2.03
N LEU A 184 -13.01 13.71 1.09
CA LEU A 184 -12.56 13.88 -0.29
C LEU A 184 -11.82 15.20 -0.45
N PHE A 185 -10.58 15.13 -0.93
CA PHE A 185 -9.77 16.28 -1.30
C PHE A 185 -9.67 16.44 -2.81
N ASP A 186 -9.67 17.68 -3.29
CA ASP A 186 -9.32 18.01 -4.68
C ASP A 186 -7.80 18.05 -4.93
N GLU A 187 -7.41 18.40 -6.16
CA GLU A 187 -6.00 18.50 -6.57
C GLU A 187 -5.21 19.53 -5.76
N SER A 188 -5.89 20.56 -5.25
CA SER A 188 -5.30 21.62 -4.44
C SER A 188 -5.25 21.28 -2.95
N GLY A 189 -5.83 20.13 -2.55
CA GLY A 189 -5.94 19.68 -1.17
C GLY A 189 -7.08 20.34 -0.40
N GLN A 190 -8.04 20.96 -1.09
CA GLN A 190 -9.25 21.47 -0.46
C GLN A 190 -10.26 20.34 -0.26
N VAL A 191 -10.94 20.35 0.88
CA VAL A 191 -12.04 19.41 1.16
C VAL A 191 -13.21 19.75 0.25
N LEU A 192 -13.61 18.79 -0.60
CA LEU A 192 -14.80 18.89 -1.43
C LEU A 192 -16.05 18.40 -0.70
N ALA A 193 -15.92 17.29 0.03
CA ALA A 193 -16.99 16.68 0.82
C ALA A 193 -16.41 15.76 1.89
N ASP A 194 -17.13 15.62 2.99
CA ASP A 194 -16.89 14.58 4.00
C ASP A 194 -18.22 13.96 4.45
N TRP A 195 -18.20 12.68 4.79
CA TRP A 195 -19.39 11.96 5.22
C TRP A 195 -19.05 10.69 6.01
N GLN A 196 -20.05 10.08 6.61
CA GLN A 196 -19.92 8.81 7.34
C GLN A 196 -20.84 7.76 6.70
N GLU A 197 -20.38 6.52 6.68
CA GLU A 197 -21.16 5.34 6.32
C GLU A 197 -21.03 4.28 7.39
N ASP A 198 -22.18 3.77 7.84
CA ASP A 198 -22.22 2.64 8.76
C ASP A 198 -22.03 1.35 7.98
N LEU A 199 -21.22 0.44 8.52
CA LEU A 199 -20.94 -0.85 7.88
C LEU A 199 -21.96 -1.91 8.32
N PRO A 200 -22.17 -2.97 7.51
CA PRO A 200 -22.98 -4.12 7.92
C PRO A 200 -22.53 -4.72 9.25
N GLU A 201 -23.44 -5.33 10.02
CA GLU A 201 -23.11 -5.96 11.31
C GLU A 201 -22.06 -7.08 11.18
N GLY A 202 -22.08 -7.79 10.06
CA GLY A 202 -21.14 -8.85 9.73
C GLY A 202 -20.07 -8.43 8.71
N VAL A 203 -19.32 -9.40 8.22
CA VAL A 203 -18.48 -9.19 7.03
C VAL A 203 -19.40 -8.86 5.86
N GLY A 204 -19.14 -7.74 5.19
CA GLY A 204 -19.89 -7.31 4.02
C GLY A 204 -19.06 -6.35 3.17
N ALA A 205 -19.38 -6.24 1.89
CA ALA A 205 -18.66 -5.37 0.98
C ALA A 205 -19.03 -3.89 1.20
N VAL A 206 -18.06 -3.02 0.99
CA VAL A 206 -18.23 -1.57 1.04
C VAL A 206 -17.69 -1.02 -0.26
N ALA A 207 -18.52 -0.28 -1.01
CA ALA A 207 -18.15 0.29 -2.29
C ALA A 207 -18.42 1.80 -2.28
N VAL A 208 -17.47 2.58 -2.80
CA VAL A 208 -17.60 4.02 -2.99
C VAL A 208 -17.24 4.34 -4.44
N ASP A 209 -18.25 4.69 -5.24
CA ASP A 209 -18.08 5.08 -6.64
C ASP A 209 -17.99 6.60 -6.78
N SER A 210 -17.03 7.08 -7.58
CA SER A 210 -16.77 8.50 -7.74
C SER A 210 -17.93 9.26 -8.37
N ARG A 211 -18.72 8.59 -9.23
CA ARG A 211 -19.90 9.19 -9.87
C ARG A 211 -21.00 9.42 -8.86
N GLU A 212 -21.24 8.44 -8.00
CA GLU A 212 -22.24 8.53 -6.92
C GLU A 212 -21.87 9.62 -5.93
N VAL A 213 -20.58 9.72 -5.55
CA VAL A 213 -20.10 10.80 -4.68
C VAL A 213 -20.29 12.16 -5.34
N ARG A 214 -19.93 12.29 -6.62
CA ARG A 214 -20.10 13.54 -7.36
C ARG A 214 -21.57 13.95 -7.44
N GLU A 215 -22.47 13.02 -7.74
CA GLU A 215 -23.91 13.26 -7.80
C GLU A 215 -24.48 13.62 -6.42
N ARG A 216 -24.18 12.82 -5.39
CA ARG A 216 -24.66 12.99 -4.01
C ARG A 216 -24.36 14.37 -3.45
N PHE A 217 -23.19 14.92 -3.76
CA PHE A 217 -22.73 16.23 -3.25
C PHE A 217 -22.82 17.36 -4.28
N GLY A 218 -23.29 17.10 -5.50
CA GLY A 218 -23.40 18.10 -6.57
C GLY A 218 -22.05 18.71 -6.97
N LEU A 219 -20.99 17.90 -7.04
CA LEU A 219 -19.62 18.35 -7.27
C LEU A 219 -19.32 18.55 -8.77
N PRO A 220 -18.45 19.52 -9.13
CA PRO A 220 -17.85 19.55 -10.46
C PRO A 220 -16.93 18.32 -10.66
N PRO A 221 -16.46 18.06 -11.91
CA PRO A 221 -15.36 17.12 -12.13
C PRO A 221 -14.19 17.39 -11.18
N PHE A 222 -13.59 16.34 -10.65
CA PHE A 222 -12.50 16.44 -9.68
C PHE A 222 -11.45 15.35 -9.90
N ILE A 223 -10.25 15.64 -9.39
CA ILE A 223 -9.16 14.69 -9.25
C ILE A 223 -8.44 15.00 -7.95
N GLY A 224 -8.10 13.98 -7.17
CA GLY A 224 -7.45 14.16 -5.89
C GLY A 224 -7.34 12.84 -5.13
N GLN A 225 -7.73 12.86 -3.86
CA GLN A 225 -7.62 11.69 -3.00
C GLN A 225 -8.74 11.62 -1.96
N LEU A 226 -9.18 10.40 -1.69
CA LEU A 226 -10.15 10.07 -0.66
C LEU A 226 -9.40 9.58 0.58
N PHE A 227 -9.58 10.26 1.71
CA PHE A 227 -9.13 9.79 3.02
C PHE A 227 -10.23 8.95 3.67
N LEU A 228 -9.85 7.80 4.22
CA LEU A 228 -10.73 6.89 4.93
C LEU A 228 -10.28 6.79 6.39
N HIS A 229 -11.23 6.78 7.31
CA HIS A 229 -11.01 6.47 8.73
C HIS A 229 -12.09 5.50 9.23
N VAL A 230 -11.68 4.26 9.55
CA VAL A 230 -12.55 3.24 10.14
C VAL A 230 -12.63 3.46 11.65
N VAL A 231 -13.84 3.57 12.17
CA VAL A 231 -14.14 3.72 13.60
C VAL A 231 -14.84 2.46 14.11
N ASN A 232 -14.55 2.07 15.35
CA ASN A 232 -15.00 0.83 15.97
C ASN A 232 -14.51 -0.43 15.21
N GLY A 233 -13.30 -0.38 14.65
CA GLY A 233 -12.63 -1.56 14.08
C GLY A 233 -12.07 -2.48 15.17
N ALA A 234 -11.76 -3.74 14.83
CA ALA A 234 -11.12 -4.70 15.74
C ALA A 234 -10.07 -5.56 15.03
N GLY A 235 -9.12 -6.12 15.78
CA GLY A 235 -8.08 -7.00 15.24
C GLY A 235 -6.84 -6.26 14.75
N HIS A 236 -6.96 -5.40 13.73
CA HIS A 236 -5.82 -4.67 13.17
C HIS A 236 -6.15 -3.26 12.66
N ASP A 237 -5.11 -2.44 12.49
CA ASP A 237 -5.17 -1.00 12.16
C ASP A 237 -4.95 -0.67 10.67
N VAL A 238 -5.02 -1.69 9.81
CA VAL A 238 -4.86 -1.58 8.37
C VAL A 238 -6.21 -1.54 7.66
N VAL A 239 -6.38 -0.59 6.74
CA VAL A 239 -7.47 -0.57 5.74
C VAL A 239 -6.92 -1.12 4.44
N LYS A 240 -7.43 -2.28 4.01
CA LYS A 240 -7.11 -2.83 2.69
C LYS A 240 -8.28 -2.58 1.74
N TYR A 241 -8.00 -2.12 0.53
CA TYR A 241 -9.02 -1.84 -0.47
C TYR A 241 -8.52 -2.21 -1.86
N ALA A 242 -9.45 -2.36 -2.79
CA ALA A 242 -9.18 -2.37 -4.20
C ALA A 242 -9.72 -1.09 -4.83
N LEU A 243 -9.00 -0.55 -5.80
CA LEU A 243 -9.37 0.65 -6.53
C LEU A 243 -9.47 0.31 -8.01
N ASP A 244 -10.68 0.42 -8.54
CA ASP A 244 -10.91 0.50 -9.98
C ASP A 244 -10.57 1.88 -10.49
N THR A 245 -9.97 1.92 -11.66
CA THR A 245 -9.98 3.09 -12.54
C THR A 245 -10.56 2.66 -13.87
N TYR A 246 -11.66 3.29 -14.26
CA TYR A 246 -12.39 2.95 -15.48
C TYR A 246 -12.84 4.24 -16.17
N GLY A 247 -13.28 4.12 -17.41
CA GLY A 247 -13.82 5.26 -18.14
C GLY A 247 -14.94 4.86 -19.08
N GLU A 248 -15.56 5.85 -19.71
CA GLU A 248 -16.61 5.66 -20.71
C GLU A 248 -16.06 5.04 -22.02
N SER A 249 -14.73 5.11 -22.23
CA SER A 249 -14.04 4.44 -23.33
C SER A 249 -13.51 3.08 -22.91
N ASN A 250 -13.61 2.09 -23.80
CA ASN A 250 -13.00 0.76 -23.63
C ASN A 250 -11.46 0.78 -23.64
N THR A 251 -10.82 1.94 -23.66
CA THR A 251 -9.37 2.12 -23.57
C THR A 251 -8.88 2.32 -22.13
N VAL A 252 -9.78 2.39 -21.15
CA VAL A 252 -9.45 2.69 -19.74
C VAL A 252 -10.09 1.63 -18.84
N LEU A 253 -9.25 0.74 -18.30
CA LEU A 253 -9.64 -0.19 -17.25
C LEU A 253 -8.41 -0.61 -16.47
N SER A 254 -8.47 -0.48 -15.16
CA SER A 254 -7.41 -0.89 -14.24
C SER A 254 -8.01 -1.23 -12.90
N CYS A 255 -7.36 -2.14 -12.19
CA CYS A 255 -7.64 -2.49 -10.82
C CYS A 255 -6.31 -2.56 -10.10
N THR A 256 -6.34 -2.15 -8.85
CA THR A 256 -5.17 -2.17 -7.99
C THR A 256 -5.60 -2.45 -6.58
N HIS A 257 -4.77 -3.10 -5.78
CA HIS A 257 -5.05 -3.33 -4.38
C HIS A 257 -4.07 -2.52 -3.53
N ASP A 258 -4.55 -1.98 -2.41
CA ASP A 258 -3.72 -1.33 -1.41
C ASP A 258 -4.04 -1.76 0.00
N ALA A 259 -3.01 -1.73 0.84
CA ALA A 259 -3.05 -1.95 2.28
C ALA A 259 -2.01 -1.09 3.01
N ASN A 260 -1.10 -0.42 2.28
CA ASN A 260 -0.04 0.36 2.88
C ASN A 260 -0.53 1.77 3.22
N ALA A 261 -0.78 2.02 4.49
CA ALA A 261 -1.13 3.34 5.01
C ALA A 261 0.08 4.13 5.55
N TRP A 262 1.31 3.67 5.29
CA TRP A 262 2.53 4.25 5.84
C TRP A 262 3.36 4.91 4.74
N PRO A 263 3.65 6.23 4.86
CA PRO A 263 4.51 6.89 3.92
C PRO A 263 5.97 6.44 4.10
N ALA A 264 6.71 6.35 2.99
CA ALA A 264 8.09 5.87 2.95
C ALA A 264 9.07 6.92 2.40
N ASP A 265 10.35 6.76 2.70
CA ASP A 265 11.41 7.61 2.14
C ASP A 265 11.56 7.40 0.64
N LEU A 266 11.47 6.14 0.20
CA LEU A 266 11.71 5.71 -1.17
C LEU A 266 10.61 4.76 -1.66
N TYR A 267 10.30 4.86 -2.95
CA TYR A 267 9.50 3.88 -3.68
C TYR A 267 10.24 3.48 -4.96
N ALA A 268 10.01 2.25 -5.44
CA ALA A 268 10.60 1.76 -6.69
C ALA A 268 9.60 0.87 -7.46
N GLY A 269 9.98 0.46 -8.66
CA GLY A 269 9.10 -0.29 -9.58
C GLY A 269 8.24 0.59 -10.49
N LEU A 270 8.52 1.90 -10.57
CA LEU A 270 7.94 2.78 -11.57
C LEU A 270 8.56 2.49 -12.95
N PRO A 271 7.80 2.08 -13.97
CA PRO A 271 8.33 1.84 -15.30
C PRO A 271 8.75 3.14 -15.99
N ALA A 272 9.82 3.10 -16.78
CA ALA A 272 10.08 4.13 -17.79
C ALA A 272 9.02 4.08 -18.91
N PRO A 273 8.75 5.21 -19.59
CA PRO A 273 7.82 5.24 -20.72
C PRO A 273 8.35 4.42 -21.90
N GLU A 274 7.44 3.75 -22.60
CA GLU A 274 7.73 3.16 -23.91
C GLU A 274 7.85 4.24 -24.99
N GLU A 275 8.38 3.88 -26.17
CA GLU A 275 8.50 4.82 -27.27
C GLU A 275 7.12 5.32 -27.72
N GLY A 276 6.89 6.63 -27.67
CA GLY A 276 5.61 7.25 -27.99
C GLY A 276 4.54 7.12 -26.90
N GLY A 277 4.86 6.47 -25.77
CA GLY A 277 4.00 6.37 -24.60
C GLY A 277 4.35 7.43 -23.54
N GLN A 278 3.53 7.50 -22.49
CA GLN A 278 3.70 8.41 -21.36
C GLN A 278 3.54 7.66 -20.04
N VAL A 279 4.31 8.04 -19.03
CA VAL A 279 4.14 7.56 -17.65
C VAL A 279 4.02 8.77 -16.73
N VAL A 280 2.91 8.85 -16.01
CA VAL A 280 2.62 9.91 -15.04
C VAL A 280 2.62 9.31 -13.64
N LEU A 281 3.46 9.82 -12.75
CA LEU A 281 3.40 9.55 -11.31
C LEU A 281 2.43 10.53 -10.65
N TRP A 282 1.39 10.02 -9.99
CA TRP A 282 0.50 10.80 -9.13
C TRP A 282 1.14 11.00 -7.75
N VAL A 283 1.70 12.18 -7.53
CA VAL A 283 2.21 12.62 -6.23
C VAL A 283 1.04 13.08 -5.37
N GLN A 284 0.66 12.30 -4.35
CA GLN A 284 -0.53 12.53 -3.53
C GLN A 284 -0.14 12.86 -2.09
N ASN A 285 0.13 14.13 -1.78
CA ASN A 285 0.58 14.54 -0.46
C ASN A 285 -0.41 14.05 0.61
N SER A 286 0.07 13.29 1.60
CA SER A 286 -0.80 12.68 2.62
C SER A 286 -0.83 13.48 3.93
N HIS A 287 -0.24 14.68 3.94
CA HIS A 287 0.01 15.44 5.16
C HIS A 287 -0.58 16.86 5.13
N PRO A 288 -0.80 17.46 6.32
CA PRO A 288 -1.34 18.82 6.45
C PRO A 288 -0.35 19.95 6.17
N CYS A 289 0.90 19.61 5.82
CA CYS A 289 1.92 20.54 5.37
C CYS A 289 2.14 20.41 3.86
N PRO A 290 2.51 21.49 3.15
CA PRO A 290 2.88 21.38 1.76
C PRO A 290 4.21 20.63 1.59
N ILE A 291 4.35 19.88 0.50
CA ILE A 291 5.64 19.35 0.05
C ILE A 291 6.45 20.52 -0.55
N PRO A 292 7.63 20.85 0.00
CA PRO A 292 8.46 21.92 -0.55
C PRO A 292 9.09 21.52 -1.90
N PRO A 293 9.35 22.50 -2.80
CA PRO A 293 10.17 22.26 -3.99
C PRO A 293 11.49 21.57 -3.65
N GLY A 294 11.96 20.70 -4.54
CA GLY A 294 13.19 19.92 -4.36
C GLY A 294 13.09 18.75 -3.38
N SER A 295 11.90 18.43 -2.86
CA SER A 295 11.73 17.31 -1.91
C SER A 295 11.48 15.98 -2.60
N ILE A 296 10.72 15.98 -3.70
CA ILE A 296 10.44 14.81 -4.51
C ILE A 296 11.46 14.73 -5.64
N GLY A 297 11.87 13.54 -6.02
CA GLY A 297 12.79 13.35 -7.14
C GLY A 297 12.66 11.99 -7.78
N LEU A 298 13.13 11.90 -9.02
CA LEU A 298 13.18 10.65 -9.79
C LEU A 298 14.61 10.37 -10.22
N ARG A 299 14.98 9.08 -10.28
CA ARG A 299 16.22 8.64 -10.94
C ARG A 299 16.00 7.30 -11.61
N GLN A 300 16.77 7.03 -12.66
CA GLN A 300 16.87 5.66 -13.15
C GLN A 300 17.45 4.78 -12.04
N LEU A 301 16.83 3.63 -11.84
CA LEU A 301 17.22 2.70 -10.80
C LEU A 301 18.71 2.33 -10.92
N GLY A 302 19.44 2.46 -9.81
CA GLY A 302 20.88 2.21 -9.76
C GLY A 302 21.79 3.41 -10.12
N GLN A 303 21.22 4.56 -10.47
CA GLN A 303 21.97 5.82 -10.55
C GLN A 303 22.12 6.45 -9.15
N GLN A 304 23.14 7.29 -8.96
CA GLN A 304 23.41 7.90 -7.66
C GLN A 304 22.48 9.09 -7.36
N GLU A 305 22.37 10.02 -8.32
CA GLU A 305 21.73 11.31 -8.10
C GLU A 305 20.24 11.31 -8.49
N PHE A 306 19.40 11.96 -7.69
CA PHE A 306 18.01 12.25 -8.03
C PHE A 306 17.89 13.54 -8.83
N VAL A 307 17.08 13.52 -9.87
CA VAL A 307 16.58 14.74 -10.51
C VAL A 307 15.38 15.21 -9.71
N LEU A 308 15.49 16.39 -9.09
CA LEU A 308 14.52 16.90 -8.13
C LEU A 308 13.40 17.69 -8.82
N LEU A 309 12.17 17.51 -8.35
CA LEU A 309 11.00 18.27 -8.76
C LEU A 309 11.02 19.65 -8.09
N ASP A 310 11.26 20.70 -8.87
CA ASP A 310 11.16 22.10 -8.41
C ASP A 310 9.70 22.60 -8.42
N ARG A 311 8.85 21.92 -7.64
CA ARG A 311 7.44 22.29 -7.49
C ARG A 311 6.95 22.03 -6.07
N LYS A 312 6.20 23.00 -5.56
CA LYS A 312 5.45 22.85 -4.30
C LYS A 312 4.18 22.04 -4.56
N VAL A 313 3.90 21.04 -3.73
CA VAL A 313 2.60 20.34 -3.72
C VAL A 313 1.83 20.77 -2.46
N PRO A 314 0.58 21.25 -2.58
CA PRO A 314 -0.21 21.67 -1.42
C PRO A 314 -0.41 20.57 -0.36
N ALA A 315 -0.72 20.97 0.87
CA ALA A 315 -1.17 20.04 1.91
C ALA A 315 -2.38 19.24 1.42
N PHE A 316 -2.38 17.92 1.56
CA PHE A 316 -3.39 17.01 0.99
C PHE A 316 -3.61 17.11 -0.54
N GLY A 317 -2.80 17.89 -1.26
CA GLY A 317 -2.94 18.10 -2.70
C GLY A 317 -2.35 16.95 -3.53
N SER A 318 -2.77 16.90 -4.80
CA SER A 318 -2.30 15.91 -5.78
C SER A 318 -1.64 16.59 -6.98
N PHE A 319 -0.62 15.96 -7.54
CA PHE A 319 0.09 16.46 -8.72
C PHE A 319 0.48 15.33 -9.68
N ALA A 320 0.12 15.48 -10.95
CA ALA A 320 0.56 14.61 -12.05
C ALA A 320 1.97 14.98 -12.50
N LEU A 321 2.95 14.19 -12.11
CA LEU A 321 4.34 14.31 -12.56
C LEU A 321 4.59 13.38 -13.76
N ASP A 322 4.69 13.95 -14.95
CA ASP A 322 5.20 13.21 -16.11
C ASP A 322 6.68 12.84 -15.89
N VAL A 323 7.00 11.55 -15.98
CA VAL A 323 8.38 11.04 -15.83
C VAL A 323 9.33 11.71 -16.82
N GLU A 324 8.87 12.00 -18.04
CA GLU A 324 9.69 12.62 -19.09
C GLU A 324 10.15 14.04 -18.71
N THR A 325 9.42 14.72 -17.80
CA THR A 325 9.80 16.06 -17.30
C THR A 325 11.14 16.05 -16.56
N LEU A 326 11.43 14.98 -15.82
CA LEU A 326 12.67 14.86 -15.04
C LEU A 326 13.68 13.91 -15.71
N LEU A 327 13.21 12.92 -16.48
CA LEU A 327 14.02 11.88 -17.09
C LEU A 327 13.70 11.72 -18.60
N PRO A 328 13.95 12.73 -19.45
CA PRO A 328 13.42 12.80 -20.83
C PRO A 328 13.91 11.70 -21.77
N ASN A 329 15.11 11.17 -21.53
CA ASN A 329 15.71 10.15 -22.40
C ASN A 329 15.51 8.73 -21.88
N LEU A 330 14.81 8.55 -20.76
CA LEU A 330 14.60 7.24 -20.17
C LEU A 330 13.55 6.47 -20.98
N LYS A 331 13.83 5.20 -21.27
CA LYS A 331 12.95 4.33 -22.05
C LYS A 331 12.76 2.99 -21.37
N TRP A 332 11.57 2.43 -21.51
CA TRP A 332 11.28 1.04 -21.16
C TRP A 332 12.31 0.10 -21.82
N PRO A 333 12.86 -0.93 -21.13
CA PRO A 333 12.47 -1.45 -19.82
C PRO A 333 13.29 -0.93 -18.62
N ALA A 334 13.83 0.29 -18.70
CA ALA A 334 14.43 0.91 -17.53
C ALA A 334 13.40 1.14 -16.42
N GLN A 335 13.87 1.13 -15.18
CA GLN A 335 13.07 1.28 -13.96
C GLN A 335 13.44 2.59 -13.26
N VAL A 336 12.51 3.15 -12.50
CA VAL A 336 12.67 4.43 -11.81
C VAL A 336 12.50 4.26 -10.29
N GLU A 337 13.42 4.87 -9.55
CA GLU A 337 13.32 5.08 -8.10
C GLU A 337 12.74 6.46 -7.82
N ILE A 338 11.93 6.57 -6.78
CA ILE A 338 11.21 7.77 -6.37
C ILE A 338 11.71 8.17 -4.98
N GLN A 339 12.31 9.36 -4.89
CA GLN A 339 12.53 10.02 -3.61
C GLN A 339 11.21 10.65 -3.14
N ALA A 340 10.63 10.12 -2.07
CA ALA A 340 9.35 10.56 -1.52
C ALA A 340 9.49 11.28 -0.19
N GLY A 341 10.51 10.97 0.61
CA GLY A 341 10.80 11.64 1.88
C GLY A 341 9.64 11.59 2.89
N LYS A 342 8.88 10.49 2.89
CA LYS A 342 7.69 10.27 3.74
C LYS A 342 6.55 11.28 3.54
N HIS A 343 6.51 12.00 2.42
CA HIS A 343 5.45 12.99 2.14
C HIS A 343 4.12 12.38 1.71
N PHE A 344 4.11 11.14 1.23
CA PHE A 344 2.89 10.51 0.75
C PHE A 344 2.89 9.00 0.99
N VAL A 345 1.70 8.46 1.26
CA VAL A 345 1.45 7.00 1.20
C VAL A 345 1.56 6.53 -0.24
N ARG A 346 1.61 5.21 -0.44
CA ARG A 346 1.98 4.58 -1.72
C ARG A 346 1.32 5.28 -2.93
N PRO A 347 2.11 5.95 -3.80
CA PRO A 347 1.57 6.75 -4.89
C PRO A 347 1.08 5.84 -6.01
N ARG A 348 0.37 6.38 -6.99
CA ARG A 348 -0.04 5.65 -8.20
C ARG A 348 0.68 6.16 -9.43
N TYR A 349 0.82 5.31 -10.44
CA TYR A 349 1.26 5.76 -11.75
C TYR A 349 0.26 5.36 -12.83
N GLU A 350 0.09 6.25 -13.80
CA GLU A 350 -0.72 6.06 -14.99
C GLU A 350 0.21 5.89 -16.20
N VAL A 351 0.00 4.84 -16.98
CA VAL A 351 0.68 4.62 -18.25
C VAL A 351 -0.30 4.83 -19.38
N ARG A 352 0.06 5.68 -20.32
CA ARG A 352 -0.65 5.86 -21.59
C ARG A 352 0.20 5.26 -22.70
N SER A 353 -0.35 4.24 -23.36
CA SER A 353 0.31 3.61 -24.50
C SER A 353 0.33 4.54 -25.72
N PRO A 354 1.19 4.29 -26.71
CA PRO A 354 1.17 5.00 -27.99
C PRO A 354 -0.17 4.90 -28.73
N THR A 355 -0.94 3.84 -28.44
CA THR A 355 -2.28 3.63 -29.01
C THR A 355 -3.39 4.33 -28.22
N GLY A 356 -3.05 5.09 -27.17
CA GLY A 356 -3.98 5.86 -26.35
C GLY A 356 -4.69 5.06 -25.26
N ARG A 357 -4.28 3.81 -25.00
CA ARG A 357 -4.82 3.00 -23.91
C ARG A 357 -4.20 3.40 -22.58
N VAL A 358 -5.00 3.37 -21.53
CA VAL A 358 -4.62 3.85 -20.20
C VAL A 358 -4.71 2.71 -19.22
N ARG A 359 -3.64 2.55 -18.45
CA ARG A 359 -3.62 1.67 -17.27
C ARG A 359 -3.02 2.39 -16.07
N ILE A 360 -3.48 2.03 -14.88
CA ILE A 360 -2.97 2.52 -13.60
C ILE A 360 -2.45 1.34 -12.78
N SER A 361 -1.32 1.57 -12.13
CA SER A 361 -0.75 0.66 -11.13
C SER A 361 -0.06 1.48 -10.03
N HIS A 362 0.73 0.83 -9.17
CA HIS A 362 1.45 1.48 -8.08
C HIS A 362 2.90 1.01 -8.03
N PRO A 363 3.88 1.88 -7.68
CA PRO A 363 5.19 1.43 -7.24
C PRO A 363 5.07 0.83 -5.83
N ASN A 364 6.13 0.18 -5.36
CA ASN A 364 6.17 -0.42 -4.03
C ASN A 364 7.18 0.29 -3.13
N VAL A 365 7.07 0.06 -1.82
CA VAL A 365 8.03 0.62 -0.85
C VAL A 365 9.41 0.04 -1.12
N GLU A 366 10.37 0.92 -1.35
CA GLU A 366 11.76 0.54 -1.38
C GLU A 366 12.30 0.57 0.05
N ARG A 367 12.78 -0.57 0.54
CA ARG A 367 13.17 -0.75 1.94
C ARG A 367 14.56 -0.17 2.19
N THR A 368 14.65 0.71 3.18
CA THR A 368 15.92 1.32 3.63
C THR A 368 16.47 0.66 4.88
N ASP A 369 15.68 -0.19 5.53
CA ASP A 369 15.99 -0.89 6.79
C ASP A 369 16.49 -2.32 6.58
N LEU A 370 16.44 -2.83 5.34
CA LEU A 370 16.92 -4.17 5.01
C LEU A 370 18.41 -4.15 4.64
N SER A 371 19.08 -5.23 5.01
CA SER A 371 20.48 -5.49 4.68
C SER A 371 20.65 -6.93 4.20
N SER A 372 21.74 -7.16 3.47
CA SER A 372 22.14 -8.50 3.03
C SER A 372 22.14 -9.48 4.19
N ASP A 373 21.47 -10.62 4.00
CA ASP A 373 21.40 -11.72 4.94
C ASP A 373 22.25 -12.90 4.44
N PRO A 374 23.43 -13.14 5.04
CA PRO A 374 24.29 -14.24 4.63
C PRO A 374 23.71 -15.62 4.89
N GLY A 375 22.63 -15.73 5.68
CA GLY A 375 21.97 -17.01 5.92
C GLY A 375 21.03 -17.44 4.80
N ILE A 376 20.52 -16.52 3.95
CA ILE A 376 19.57 -16.87 2.88
C ILE A 376 20.16 -17.87 1.87
N PRO A 377 21.40 -17.72 1.38
CA PRO A 377 22.01 -18.74 0.52
C PRO A 377 22.06 -20.14 1.15
N ASP A 378 22.19 -20.23 2.47
CA ASP A 378 22.35 -21.49 3.19
C ASP A 378 21.01 -22.19 3.47
N ILE A 379 19.86 -21.52 3.36
CA ILE A 379 18.56 -22.14 3.69
C ILE A 379 18.05 -23.11 2.62
N GLY A 380 18.54 -23.03 1.38
CA GLY A 380 18.01 -23.79 0.24
C GLY A 380 18.09 -25.31 0.42
N ASN A 381 19.04 -25.80 1.22
CA ASN A 381 19.18 -27.22 1.56
C ASN A 381 18.00 -27.78 2.39
N LEU A 382 17.27 -26.93 3.12
CA LEU A 382 16.16 -27.29 3.99
C LEU A 382 14.82 -26.72 3.51
N LEU A 383 14.84 -25.49 2.99
CA LEU A 383 13.67 -24.74 2.55
C LEU A 383 13.40 -24.82 1.05
N GLY A 384 14.14 -25.67 0.31
CA GLY A 384 13.97 -25.86 -1.12
C GLY A 384 14.17 -24.54 -1.88
N LYS A 385 13.08 -24.00 -2.44
CA LYS A 385 13.10 -22.72 -3.17
C LYS A 385 13.27 -21.50 -2.26
N GLY A 386 13.06 -21.64 -0.95
CA GLY A 386 13.15 -20.52 -0.01
C GLY A 386 12.15 -19.41 -0.33
N TYR A 387 12.62 -18.19 -0.52
CA TYR A 387 11.80 -17.06 -0.98
C TYR A 387 11.46 -17.20 -2.46
N LEU A 388 10.17 -17.16 -2.77
CA LEU A 388 9.68 -17.17 -4.15
C LEU A 388 8.59 -16.11 -4.35
N LEU A 389 8.56 -15.51 -5.54
CA LEU A 389 7.56 -14.55 -5.97
C LEU A 389 6.78 -15.15 -7.15
N PRO A 390 5.56 -15.64 -6.93
CA PRO A 390 4.73 -16.24 -7.97
C PRO A 390 3.98 -15.17 -8.76
N ALA A 391 3.82 -15.37 -10.08
CA ALA A 391 3.02 -14.50 -10.95
C ALA A 391 2.34 -15.31 -12.09
N PRO A 392 1.11 -14.97 -12.50
CA PRO A 392 0.39 -15.66 -13.55
C PRO A 392 1.13 -15.73 -14.88
N ILE A 393 0.92 -16.84 -15.58
CA ILE A 393 0.86 -16.86 -17.04
C ILE A 393 -0.62 -16.94 -17.37
N LEU A 394 -1.22 -15.82 -17.77
CA LEU A 394 -2.61 -15.75 -18.21
C LEU A 394 -2.82 -16.58 -19.50
N PRO A 395 -4.07 -16.87 -19.92
CA PRO A 395 -4.36 -17.55 -21.17
C PRO A 395 -3.54 -17.00 -22.35
N VAL A 396 -2.58 -17.81 -22.83
CA VAL A 396 -1.51 -17.36 -23.73
C VAL A 396 -1.99 -17.08 -25.15
N ASP A 397 -3.18 -17.56 -25.51
CA ASP A 397 -3.86 -17.24 -26.77
C ASP A 397 -4.31 -15.77 -26.81
N ARG A 398 -4.61 -15.18 -25.65
CA ARG A 398 -5.08 -13.80 -25.52
C ARG A 398 -4.04 -12.85 -24.95
N PHE A 399 -3.22 -13.30 -24.01
CA PHE A 399 -2.30 -12.42 -23.27
C PHE A 399 -0.84 -12.79 -23.53
N CYS A 400 0.03 -11.78 -23.48
CA CYS A 400 1.46 -11.98 -23.32
C CYS A 400 1.90 -11.50 -21.92
N THR A 401 2.89 -12.18 -21.35
CA THR A 401 3.45 -11.87 -20.03
C THR A 401 4.90 -11.44 -20.18
N LYS A 402 5.25 -10.33 -19.52
CA LYS A 402 6.61 -9.79 -19.43
C LYS A 402 7.01 -9.69 -17.97
N VAL A 403 8.23 -10.13 -17.65
CA VAL A 403 8.77 -10.20 -16.29
C VAL A 403 10.04 -9.36 -16.22
N LEU A 404 10.06 -8.41 -15.29
CA LEU A 404 11.20 -7.56 -15.01
C LEU A 404 11.52 -7.63 -13.52
N PRO A 405 12.56 -8.37 -13.09
CA PRO A 405 13.02 -8.33 -11.71
C PRO A 405 13.32 -6.89 -11.26
N THR A 406 13.03 -6.56 -10.01
CA THR A 406 13.15 -5.19 -9.51
C THR A 406 13.87 -5.19 -8.17
N PRO A 407 15.05 -4.57 -8.06
CA PRO A 407 15.64 -4.28 -6.76
C PRO A 407 14.75 -3.32 -5.96
N MET A 408 14.35 -3.70 -4.76
CA MET A 408 13.37 -3.00 -3.91
C MET A 408 13.89 -2.70 -2.50
N SER A 409 15.22 -2.72 -2.33
CA SER A 409 15.90 -2.36 -1.09
C SER A 409 17.18 -1.61 -1.41
N THR A 410 17.53 -0.60 -0.61
CA THR A 410 18.77 0.16 -0.81
C THR A 410 20.02 -0.69 -0.55
N GLY A 411 19.87 -1.85 0.10
CA GLY A 411 20.93 -2.83 0.30
C GLY A 411 21.18 -3.76 -0.90
N GLN A 412 20.37 -3.68 -1.96
CA GLN A 412 20.47 -4.54 -3.14
C GLN A 412 21.28 -3.86 -4.26
N ASP A 413 22.60 -4.01 -4.23
CA ASP A 413 23.50 -3.57 -5.32
C ASP A 413 23.43 -4.48 -6.56
N SER A 414 23.01 -5.72 -6.36
CA SER A 414 22.78 -6.73 -7.38
C SER A 414 21.67 -7.69 -6.95
N LEU A 415 21.02 -8.34 -7.91
CA LEU A 415 19.90 -9.24 -7.68
C LEU A 415 20.18 -10.62 -8.32
N PRO A 416 20.57 -11.64 -7.53
CA PRO A 416 20.72 -13.02 -8.00
C PRO A 416 19.35 -13.67 -8.19
N VAL A 417 18.91 -13.94 -9.43
CA VAL A 417 17.53 -14.37 -9.70
C VAL A 417 17.41 -15.29 -10.91
N THR A 418 16.47 -16.23 -10.81
CA THR A 418 16.03 -17.11 -11.91
C THR A 418 14.50 -17.12 -11.95
N ALA A 419 13.93 -17.24 -13.15
CA ALA A 419 12.50 -17.48 -13.36
C ALA A 419 12.25 -18.95 -13.68
N LEU A 420 11.34 -19.59 -12.93
CA LEU A 420 10.87 -20.96 -13.15
C LEU A 420 9.45 -20.92 -13.69
N LEU A 421 9.16 -21.64 -14.78
CA LEU A 421 7.84 -21.68 -15.40
C LEU A 421 7.15 -23.00 -15.09
N TYR A 422 5.88 -22.92 -14.71
CA TYR A 422 5.04 -24.04 -14.35
C TYR A 422 3.75 -24.03 -15.17
N ASP A 423 3.28 -25.23 -15.54
CA ASP A 423 1.92 -25.40 -16.04
C ASP A 423 0.89 -25.40 -14.89
N TYR A 424 -0.39 -25.54 -15.23
CA TYR A 424 -1.48 -25.55 -14.26
C TYR A 424 -1.38 -26.69 -13.22
N ASP A 425 -0.74 -27.82 -13.56
CA ASP A 425 -0.59 -29.00 -12.69
C ASP A 425 0.67 -28.93 -11.80
N GLY A 426 1.44 -27.84 -11.92
CA GLY A 426 2.64 -27.60 -11.13
C GLY A 426 3.88 -28.31 -11.66
N ARG A 427 3.85 -28.79 -12.91
CA ARG A 427 5.04 -29.32 -13.57
C ARG A 427 5.87 -28.16 -14.12
N GLN A 428 7.16 -28.17 -13.80
CA GLN A 428 8.10 -27.21 -14.40
C GLN A 428 8.25 -27.49 -15.89
N ILE A 429 7.97 -26.48 -16.71
CA ILE A 429 8.01 -26.54 -18.17
C ILE A 429 9.13 -25.70 -18.79
N GLY A 430 9.74 -24.81 -18.01
CA GLY A 430 10.81 -23.93 -18.49
C GLY A 430 11.56 -23.24 -17.36
N GLU A 431 12.69 -22.65 -17.71
CA GLU A 431 13.56 -21.92 -16.80
C GLU A 431 14.30 -20.83 -17.57
N HIS A 432 14.47 -19.66 -16.95
CA HIS A 432 15.30 -18.58 -17.44
C HIS A 432 16.21 -18.07 -16.33
N ALA A 433 17.51 -18.33 -16.47
CA ALA A 433 18.52 -17.80 -15.57
C ALA A 433 18.86 -16.36 -15.97
N PHE A 434 18.49 -15.39 -15.13
CA PHE A 434 18.97 -14.01 -15.29
C PHE A 434 20.41 -13.85 -14.80
N GLY A 435 20.86 -14.73 -13.89
CA GLY A 435 22.13 -14.64 -13.21
C GLY A 435 22.10 -13.62 -12.08
N ASN A 436 23.24 -12.95 -11.83
CA ASN A 436 23.32 -11.86 -10.86
C ASN A 436 23.18 -10.50 -11.55
N LEU A 437 21.95 -9.98 -11.58
CA LEU A 437 21.62 -8.73 -12.27
C LEU A 437 22.22 -7.53 -11.53
N PRO A 438 22.90 -6.58 -12.19
CA PRO A 438 23.27 -5.33 -11.54
C PRO A 438 22.00 -4.53 -11.19
N ARG A 439 22.03 -3.70 -10.14
CA ARG A 439 20.87 -2.91 -9.70
C ARG A 439 20.12 -2.25 -10.88
N GLY A 440 20.81 -1.44 -11.69
CA GLY A 440 20.21 -0.74 -12.83
C GLY A 440 20.00 -1.56 -14.12
N HIS A 441 19.81 -2.88 -14.03
CA HIS A 441 19.58 -3.72 -15.21
C HIS A 441 18.31 -3.33 -15.97
N CYS A 442 18.26 -3.75 -17.24
CA CYS A 442 17.10 -3.64 -18.13
C CYS A 442 16.72 -5.02 -18.71
N ALA A 443 17.10 -6.09 -18.00
CA ALA A 443 16.83 -7.47 -18.42
C ALA A 443 15.34 -7.80 -18.30
N LEU A 444 14.65 -7.85 -19.44
CA LEU A 444 13.24 -8.18 -19.56
C LEU A 444 13.09 -9.60 -20.10
N LEU A 445 12.31 -10.43 -19.41
CA LEU A 445 11.90 -11.75 -19.90
C LEU A 445 10.51 -11.66 -20.51
N GLU A 446 10.38 -12.02 -21.79
CA GLU A 446 9.08 -12.23 -22.44
C GLU A 446 8.78 -13.73 -22.47
N ILE A 447 7.66 -14.13 -21.89
CA ILE A 447 7.32 -15.55 -21.71
C ILE A 447 7.10 -16.27 -23.03
N ASP A 448 6.57 -15.58 -24.03
CA ASP A 448 6.40 -16.09 -25.40
C ASP A 448 7.73 -16.53 -26.01
N ALA A 449 8.79 -15.76 -25.78
CA ALA A 449 10.12 -16.08 -26.31
C ALA A 449 10.68 -17.36 -25.67
N LEU A 450 10.35 -17.61 -24.40
CA LEU A 450 10.79 -18.79 -23.67
C LEU A 450 9.98 -20.05 -24.01
N LEU A 451 8.66 -19.92 -24.18
CA LEU A 451 7.78 -21.01 -24.61
C LEU A 451 7.91 -21.32 -26.11
N GLY A 452 8.40 -20.35 -26.90
CA GLY A 452 8.46 -20.43 -28.35
C GLY A 452 7.06 -20.38 -29.01
N GLY A 453 7.01 -20.62 -30.33
CA GLY A 453 5.76 -20.62 -31.12
C GLY A 453 4.76 -21.74 -30.79
N SER A 454 5.01 -22.53 -29.74
CA SER A 454 4.25 -23.71 -29.33
C SER A 454 3.66 -23.57 -27.92
N ALA A 455 3.49 -22.36 -27.40
CA ALA A 455 2.98 -22.13 -26.03
C ALA A 455 1.68 -22.91 -25.72
N ASN A 456 0.71 -22.91 -26.66
CA ASN A 456 -0.54 -23.69 -26.55
C ASN A 456 -0.34 -25.21 -26.58
N ALA A 457 0.78 -25.71 -27.12
CA ALA A 457 1.11 -27.13 -27.10
C ALA A 457 1.87 -27.54 -25.83
N ILE A 458 2.49 -26.58 -25.14
CA ILE A 458 3.21 -26.80 -23.88
C ILE A 458 2.24 -26.69 -22.69
N LEU A 459 1.37 -25.68 -22.71
CA LEU A 459 0.36 -25.45 -21.67
C LEU A 459 -0.97 -26.05 -22.09
N GLU A 460 -1.31 -27.23 -21.57
CA GLU A 460 -2.55 -27.96 -21.91
C GLU A 460 -3.82 -27.12 -21.70
N ARG A 461 -3.85 -26.32 -20.61
CA ARG A 461 -4.97 -25.43 -20.28
C ARG A 461 -4.78 -23.99 -20.79
N GLY A 462 -3.69 -23.72 -21.51
CA GLY A 462 -3.36 -22.39 -22.04
C GLY A 462 -2.85 -21.39 -20.99
N TYR A 463 -2.78 -21.74 -19.71
CA TYR A 463 -2.30 -20.89 -18.64
C TYR A 463 -1.39 -21.67 -17.67
N GLY A 464 -0.68 -20.94 -16.80
CA GLY A 464 0.21 -21.47 -15.78
C GLY A 464 0.71 -20.35 -14.87
N HIS A 465 1.95 -20.43 -14.39
CA HIS A 465 2.58 -19.35 -13.63
C HIS A 465 4.11 -19.39 -13.72
N ILE A 466 4.71 -18.30 -13.29
CA ILE A 466 6.15 -18.15 -13.09
C ILE A 466 6.42 -18.00 -11.61
N GLU A 467 7.56 -18.49 -11.15
CA GLU A 467 8.12 -18.18 -9.84
C GLU A 467 9.50 -17.54 -10.04
N LEU A 468 9.66 -16.29 -9.57
CA LEU A 468 10.99 -15.73 -9.38
C LEU A 468 11.56 -16.27 -8.07
N VAL A 469 12.77 -16.81 -8.12
CA VAL A 469 13.50 -17.34 -6.96
C VAL A 469 14.92 -16.77 -6.92
N TYR A 470 15.52 -16.68 -5.73
CA TYR A 470 16.93 -16.33 -5.62
C TYR A 470 17.81 -17.45 -6.21
N ASP A 471 18.81 -17.07 -7.02
CA ASP A 471 19.77 -18.01 -7.61
C ASP A 471 21.20 -17.50 -7.47
N PHE A 472 21.95 -18.11 -6.55
CA PHE A 472 23.31 -17.70 -6.18
C PHE A 472 24.40 -18.35 -7.04
N THR A 473 24.06 -19.06 -8.12
CA THR A 473 25.04 -19.74 -9.00
C THR A 473 26.09 -18.77 -9.56
N ASN A 474 25.70 -17.52 -9.81
CA ASN A 474 26.60 -16.44 -10.25
C ASN A 474 27.06 -15.51 -9.12
N GLY A 475 26.97 -15.95 -7.86
CA GLY A 475 27.21 -15.14 -6.68
C GLY A 475 26.10 -14.11 -6.44
N GLY A 476 26.38 -13.13 -5.60
CA GLY A 476 25.40 -12.12 -5.18
C GLY A 476 24.96 -12.31 -3.74
N ALA A 477 24.01 -11.48 -3.32
CA ALA A 477 23.47 -11.44 -1.98
C ALA A 477 21.95 -11.30 -2.03
N ALA A 478 21.27 -11.66 -0.94
CA ALA A 478 19.84 -11.52 -0.79
C ALA A 478 19.51 -10.94 0.58
N ASP A 479 18.38 -10.26 0.68
CA ASP A 479 17.85 -9.68 1.92
C ASP A 479 16.42 -10.19 2.23
N GLY A 480 15.92 -11.13 1.43
CA GLY A 480 14.57 -11.69 1.55
C GLY A 480 13.49 -10.84 0.88
N TRP A 481 13.86 -9.76 0.19
CA TRP A 481 12.95 -8.82 -0.44
C TRP A 481 13.00 -8.88 -1.98
N LEU A 482 12.90 -10.09 -2.53
CA LEU A 482 12.84 -10.31 -3.98
C LEU A 482 11.53 -9.75 -4.55
N HIS A 483 11.63 -8.93 -5.59
CA HIS A 483 10.50 -8.25 -6.22
C HIS A 483 10.62 -8.29 -7.75
N GLY A 484 9.50 -8.00 -8.42
CA GLY A 484 9.47 -7.78 -9.85
C GLY A 484 8.29 -6.93 -10.28
N LEU A 485 8.42 -6.31 -11.45
CA LEU A 485 7.34 -5.73 -12.22
C LEU A 485 6.90 -6.76 -13.27
N PHE A 486 5.62 -7.12 -13.23
CA PHE A 486 4.99 -8.00 -14.20
C PHE A 486 4.04 -7.18 -15.06
N ARG A 487 4.17 -7.31 -16.37
CA ARG A 487 3.27 -6.67 -17.34
C ARG A 487 2.55 -7.73 -18.15
N TYR A 488 1.24 -7.58 -18.23
CA TYR A 488 0.36 -8.37 -19.07
C TYR A 488 -0.18 -7.48 -20.15
N GLU A 489 -0.15 -7.93 -21.40
CA GLU A 489 -0.76 -7.20 -22.52
C GLU A 489 -1.71 -8.13 -23.27
N ASP A 490 -2.89 -7.62 -23.58
CA ASP A 490 -3.86 -8.28 -24.45
C ASP A 490 -3.37 -8.17 -25.90
N ARG A 491 -3.23 -9.30 -26.58
CA ARG A 491 -2.66 -9.41 -27.93
C ARG A 491 -3.53 -8.75 -29.00
N ALA A 492 -4.85 -8.76 -28.82
CA ALA A 492 -5.78 -8.25 -29.81
C ALA A 492 -5.89 -6.72 -29.75
N THR A 493 -5.84 -6.18 -28.53
CA THR A 493 -6.15 -4.78 -28.26
C THR A 493 -4.93 -3.94 -27.93
N GLY A 494 -3.87 -4.55 -27.41
CA GLY A 494 -2.73 -3.88 -26.81
C GLY A 494 -3.03 -3.25 -25.45
N HIS A 495 -4.19 -3.54 -24.83
CA HIS A 495 -4.46 -3.09 -23.46
C HIS A 495 -3.52 -3.80 -22.49
N GLY A 496 -3.05 -3.11 -21.45
CA GLY A 496 -2.08 -3.67 -20.51
C GLY A 496 -2.51 -3.57 -19.05
N ALA A 497 -1.93 -4.43 -18.22
CA ALA A 497 -1.99 -4.35 -16.77
C ALA A 497 -0.60 -4.57 -16.18
N ASP A 498 -0.19 -3.70 -15.26
CA ASP A 498 1.09 -3.79 -14.56
C ASP A 498 0.82 -4.14 -13.08
N THR A 499 1.55 -5.10 -12.53
CA THR A 499 1.45 -5.51 -11.11
C THR A 499 2.86 -5.73 -10.55
N SER A 500 3.03 -5.45 -9.26
CA SER A 500 4.29 -5.68 -8.55
C SER A 500 4.04 -6.06 -7.11
N PHE A 501 4.75 -7.07 -6.62
CA PHE A 501 4.67 -7.56 -5.25
C PHE A 501 5.99 -8.22 -4.81
N GLY A 502 6.11 -8.57 -3.53
CA GLY A 502 7.29 -9.19 -2.92
C GLY A 502 7.21 -10.69 -2.72
N ALA A 503 8.36 -11.35 -2.75
CA ALA A 503 8.50 -12.77 -2.45
C ALA A 503 8.22 -13.08 -0.97
N HIS A 504 7.76 -14.31 -0.72
CA HIS A 504 7.65 -14.90 0.62
C HIS A 504 8.12 -16.34 0.61
N ILE A 505 8.21 -16.96 1.79
CA ILE A 505 8.31 -18.42 1.91
C ILE A 505 6.88 -18.98 1.99
N PHE A 506 6.57 -20.00 1.20
CA PHE A 506 5.23 -20.58 1.11
C PHE A 506 5.22 -22.06 1.46
N ASN A 507 4.12 -22.49 2.10
CA ASN A 507 3.74 -23.90 2.30
C ASN A 507 4.88 -24.80 2.79
N THR A 508 5.42 -24.44 3.94
CA THR A 508 6.40 -25.22 4.69
C THR A 508 6.23 -25.00 6.19
N VAL A 509 6.58 -25.99 7.00
CA VAL A 509 6.57 -25.86 8.47
C VAL A 509 7.84 -25.19 9.01
N LEU A 510 8.91 -25.18 8.22
CA LEU A 510 10.17 -24.58 8.63
C LEU A 510 10.06 -23.06 8.54
N THR A 511 10.45 -22.36 9.59
CA THR A 511 10.44 -20.91 9.62
C THR A 511 11.85 -20.36 9.47
N TYR A 512 11.98 -19.29 8.68
CA TYR A 512 13.19 -18.48 8.64
C TYR A 512 12.83 -17.04 9.01
N ARG A 513 13.31 -16.59 10.18
CA ARG A 513 12.86 -15.35 10.80
C ARG A 513 11.33 -15.37 10.96
N ASN A 514 10.63 -14.43 10.33
CA ASN A 514 9.18 -14.22 10.38
C ASN A 514 8.44 -14.81 9.16
N GLU A 515 9.12 -15.65 8.37
CA GLU A 515 8.56 -16.37 7.23
C GLU A 515 8.37 -17.87 7.53
N PRO A 516 7.38 -18.58 6.95
CA PRO A 516 6.26 -18.07 6.15
C PRO A 516 5.40 -17.05 6.89
N GLN A 517 5.19 -15.89 6.27
CA GLN A 517 4.49 -14.77 6.90
C GLN A 517 3.08 -15.17 7.35
N SER A 518 2.71 -14.75 8.57
CA SER A 518 1.34 -14.80 9.08
C SER A 518 0.82 -13.37 9.25
N TYR A 519 -0.41 -13.09 8.82
CA TYR A 519 -1.01 -11.76 8.87
C TYR A 519 -1.50 -11.36 10.27
N SER A 520 -1.77 -12.32 11.15
CA SER A 520 -2.42 -12.09 12.45
C SER A 520 -1.73 -12.80 13.63
N GLY A 521 -0.65 -13.55 13.39
CA GLY A 521 0.05 -14.33 14.41
C GLY A 521 1.51 -14.61 14.09
N PRO A 522 2.21 -15.44 14.90
CA PRO A 522 3.56 -15.88 14.57
C PRO A 522 3.55 -16.78 13.32
N ALA A 523 4.67 -16.82 12.61
CA ALA A 523 4.89 -17.81 11.56
C ALA A 523 4.80 -19.25 12.13
N PRO A 524 4.35 -20.24 11.34
CA PRO A 524 4.02 -20.14 9.92
C PRO A 524 2.54 -19.82 9.65
N GLY A 525 2.27 -18.88 8.72
CA GLY A 525 0.92 -18.60 8.22
C GLY A 525 0.51 -19.52 7.08
N LEU A 526 -0.04 -20.70 7.38
CA LEU A 526 -0.31 -21.77 6.39
C LEU A 526 -1.79 -21.93 6.04
N SER A 527 -2.49 -20.82 5.91
CA SER A 527 -3.89 -20.81 5.50
C SER A 527 -4.19 -19.66 4.55
N THR A 528 -5.24 -19.83 3.78
CA THR A 528 -5.73 -18.86 2.82
C THR A 528 -7.07 -18.30 3.26
N ARG A 529 -7.15 -16.98 3.27
CA ARG A 529 -8.41 -16.24 3.28
C ARG A 529 -8.25 -15.00 2.41
N LEU A 530 -8.61 -15.10 1.13
CA LEU A 530 -8.55 -13.97 0.20
C LEU A 530 -9.96 -13.43 -0.02
N PHE A 531 -10.04 -12.13 -0.29
CA PHE A 531 -11.27 -11.48 -0.72
C PHE A 531 -11.17 -11.06 -2.17
N LEU A 532 -12.06 -11.61 -2.96
CA LEU A 532 -12.25 -11.30 -4.35
C LEU A 532 -13.52 -10.47 -4.49
N ARG A 533 -13.36 -9.17 -4.68
CA ARG A 533 -14.50 -8.32 -5.07
C ARG A 533 -14.96 -8.67 -6.48
N LEU A 534 -16.24 -8.44 -6.77
CA LEU A 534 -16.78 -8.58 -8.11
C LEU A 534 -16.85 -7.25 -8.85
N GLY A 535 -16.69 -7.31 -10.17
CA GLY A 535 -16.88 -6.18 -11.07
C GLY A 535 -18.37 -5.89 -11.25
N PRO A 536 -18.79 -4.61 -11.30
CA PRO A 536 -20.17 -4.28 -11.66
C PRO A 536 -20.44 -4.65 -13.12
N SER A 537 -21.68 -5.02 -13.44
CA SER A 537 -22.10 -5.28 -14.81
C SER A 537 -21.78 -4.07 -15.71
N PRO A 538 -21.25 -4.26 -16.94
CA PRO A 538 -21.08 -5.53 -17.65
C PRO A 538 -19.69 -6.18 -17.48
N LEU A 539 -18.89 -5.76 -16.49
CA LEU A 539 -17.56 -6.31 -16.28
C LEU A 539 -17.64 -7.75 -15.79
N GLU A 540 -16.74 -8.59 -16.29
CA GLU A 540 -16.56 -9.96 -15.85
C GLU A 540 -15.37 -10.02 -14.88
N THR A 541 -15.50 -10.78 -13.79
CA THR A 541 -14.39 -10.95 -12.82
C THR A 541 -13.58 -12.18 -13.18
N ILE A 542 -12.27 -12.02 -13.23
CA ILE A 542 -11.30 -13.11 -13.41
C ILE A 542 -10.43 -13.24 -12.16
N CYS A 543 -10.00 -14.46 -11.88
CA CYS A 543 -9.08 -14.73 -10.79
C CYS A 543 -8.07 -15.81 -11.20
N HIS A 544 -6.82 -15.61 -10.78
CA HIS A 544 -5.75 -16.60 -10.93
C HIS A 544 -5.19 -16.94 -9.56
N LEU A 545 -5.43 -18.17 -9.11
CA LEU A 545 -4.90 -18.70 -7.87
C LEU A 545 -3.66 -19.54 -8.15
N ILE A 546 -2.60 -19.29 -7.41
CA ILE A 546 -1.35 -20.06 -7.48
C ILE A 546 -1.20 -20.74 -6.12
N TYR A 547 -0.79 -22.00 -6.14
CA TYR A 547 -0.42 -22.75 -4.94
C TYR A 547 1.11 -22.87 -4.86
N PRO A 548 1.83 -21.77 -4.55
CA PRO A 548 3.29 -21.79 -4.48
C PRO A 548 3.77 -22.67 -3.32
N ALA A 549 4.89 -23.35 -3.48
CA ALA A 549 5.46 -24.16 -2.41
C ALA A 549 6.98 -24.06 -2.40
N SER A 550 7.54 -23.57 -1.29
CA SER A 550 9.00 -23.52 -1.10
C SER A 550 9.58 -24.92 -0.95
N THR A 551 8.85 -25.81 -0.28
CA THR A 551 9.12 -27.25 -0.17
C THR A 551 7.88 -28.04 -0.56
N PRO A 552 8.00 -29.30 -1.04
CA PRO A 552 6.82 -30.15 -1.27
C PRO A 552 5.85 -30.14 -0.07
N TRP A 553 4.57 -29.93 -0.33
CA TRP A 553 3.49 -29.83 0.66
C TRP A 553 2.37 -30.85 0.37
N ASN A 554 1.14 -30.58 0.81
CA ASN A 554 -0.05 -31.38 0.47
C ASN A 554 -0.24 -31.41 -1.04
N ALA A 555 -0.38 -32.60 -1.63
CA ALA A 555 -0.37 -32.79 -3.08
C ALA A 555 -1.42 -31.96 -3.83
N VAL A 556 -2.58 -31.71 -3.20
CA VAL A 556 -3.66 -30.86 -3.72
C VAL A 556 -4.17 -29.95 -2.60
N SER A 557 -4.71 -28.80 -2.98
CA SER A 557 -5.39 -27.87 -2.09
C SER A 557 -6.83 -28.33 -1.80
N ASP A 558 -7.42 -27.81 -0.72
CA ASP A 558 -8.83 -28.01 -0.35
C ASP A 558 -9.50 -26.63 -0.31
N THR A 559 -9.65 -26.04 -1.50
CA THR A 559 -9.96 -24.63 -1.65
C THR A 559 -11.44 -24.43 -1.92
N HIS A 560 -12.07 -23.55 -1.14
CA HIS A 560 -13.47 -23.17 -1.29
C HIS A 560 -13.61 -21.76 -1.85
N LEU A 561 -14.44 -21.60 -2.88
CA LEU A 561 -14.88 -20.33 -3.44
C LEU A 561 -16.29 -20.04 -2.92
N LEU A 562 -16.36 -19.23 -1.87
CA LEU A 562 -17.61 -18.92 -1.17
C LEU A 562 -18.17 -17.60 -1.70
N LEU A 563 -19.25 -17.65 -2.48
CA LEU A 563 -19.96 -16.48 -2.98
C LEU A 563 -20.87 -15.92 -1.89
N TYR A 564 -20.76 -14.62 -1.64
CA TYR A 564 -21.61 -13.85 -0.74
C TYR A 564 -22.32 -12.73 -1.50
N ASP A 565 -23.50 -12.36 -1.01
CA ASP A 565 -24.12 -11.10 -1.37
C ASP A 565 -23.38 -9.90 -0.72
N GLY A 566 -23.75 -8.68 -1.10
CA GLY A 566 -23.13 -7.47 -0.55
C GLY A 566 -23.29 -7.28 0.97
N TYR A 567 -24.24 -7.97 1.60
CA TYR A 567 -24.55 -7.87 3.03
C TYR A 567 -23.90 -8.98 3.87
N GLY A 568 -23.22 -9.93 3.22
CA GLY A 568 -22.53 -11.03 3.89
C GLY A 568 -23.34 -12.30 4.06
N ALA A 569 -24.47 -12.43 3.37
CA ALA A 569 -25.17 -13.71 3.30
C ALA A 569 -24.50 -14.62 2.26
N GLU A 570 -24.20 -15.85 2.66
CA GLU A 570 -23.64 -16.85 1.74
C GLU A 570 -24.69 -17.25 0.70
N VAL A 571 -24.30 -17.20 -0.57
CA VAL A 571 -25.12 -17.54 -1.72
C VAL A 571 -24.77 -18.94 -2.24
N ALA A 572 -23.47 -19.25 -2.34
CA ALA A 572 -23.00 -20.52 -2.90
C ALA A 572 -21.59 -20.86 -2.43
N ASP A 573 -21.28 -22.16 -2.42
CA ASP A 573 -19.95 -22.71 -2.17
C ASP A 573 -19.53 -23.59 -3.37
N ARG A 574 -18.29 -23.42 -3.82
CA ARG A 574 -17.65 -24.26 -4.85
C ARG A 574 -16.27 -24.70 -4.37
N GLN A 575 -16.10 -26.00 -4.20
CA GLN A 575 -14.80 -26.59 -3.94
C GLN A 575 -14.00 -26.72 -5.25
N VAL A 576 -12.72 -26.35 -5.20
CA VAL A 576 -11.75 -26.51 -6.27
C VAL A 576 -10.46 -27.10 -5.70
N GLU A 577 -9.79 -27.94 -6.48
CA GLU A 577 -8.51 -28.54 -6.13
C GLU A 577 -7.41 -27.95 -7.02
N ILE A 578 -6.35 -27.44 -6.40
CA ILE A 578 -5.16 -26.93 -7.09
C ILE A 578 -4.00 -27.86 -6.71
N PRO A 579 -3.28 -28.43 -7.68
CA PRO A 579 -2.07 -29.22 -7.41
C PRO A 579 -0.99 -28.38 -6.72
N CYS A 580 -0.21 -29.01 -5.82
CA CYS A 580 0.92 -28.34 -5.15
C CYS A 580 1.93 -27.84 -6.17
N GLY A 581 2.23 -26.54 -6.13
CA GLY A 581 3.08 -25.89 -7.11
C GLY A 581 2.38 -25.57 -8.43
N GLY A 582 1.07 -25.83 -8.56
CA GLY A 582 0.22 -25.55 -9.71
C GLY A 582 -0.59 -24.26 -9.57
N SER A 583 -1.54 -24.05 -10.50
CA SER A 583 -2.40 -22.86 -10.51
C SER A 583 -3.76 -23.08 -11.19
N LEU A 584 -4.71 -22.19 -10.89
CA LEU A 584 -6.07 -22.20 -11.40
C LEU A 584 -6.46 -20.79 -11.87
N TYR A 585 -6.71 -20.65 -13.17
CA TYR A 585 -7.37 -19.49 -13.75
C TYR A 585 -8.87 -19.79 -13.89
N TRP A 586 -9.72 -18.86 -13.47
CA TRP A 586 -11.17 -19.00 -13.57
C TRP A 586 -11.88 -17.66 -13.73
N CYS A 587 -13.08 -17.70 -14.31
CA CYS A 587 -13.96 -16.55 -14.49
C CYS A 587 -15.23 -16.72 -13.63
N TYR A 588 -15.68 -15.64 -12.99
CA TYR A 588 -16.84 -15.63 -12.11
C TYR A 588 -18.10 -16.17 -12.81
N GLY A 589 -18.38 -15.70 -14.02
CA GLY A 589 -19.53 -16.08 -14.82
C GLY A 589 -19.54 -17.53 -15.30
N GLU A 590 -18.40 -18.23 -15.23
CA GLU A 590 -18.26 -19.66 -15.57
C GLU A 590 -18.44 -20.57 -14.35
N VAL A 591 -18.13 -20.07 -13.16
CA VAL A 591 -18.19 -20.83 -11.89
C VAL A 591 -19.57 -20.74 -11.23
N PHE A 592 -20.22 -19.58 -11.30
CA PHE A 592 -21.52 -19.32 -10.67
C PHE A 592 -22.59 -19.04 -11.72
N ASP A 593 -23.75 -19.66 -11.54
CA ASP A 593 -24.84 -19.58 -12.51
C ASP A 593 -25.60 -18.25 -12.45
N ALA A 594 -26.51 -18.01 -13.39
CA ALA A 594 -27.23 -16.74 -13.46
C ALA A 594 -28.07 -16.43 -12.20
N VAL A 595 -28.61 -17.45 -11.54
CA VAL A 595 -29.45 -17.30 -10.34
C VAL A 595 -28.58 -16.93 -9.13
N GLU A 596 -27.43 -17.60 -8.98
CA GLU A 596 -26.45 -17.28 -7.95
C GLU A 596 -25.89 -15.86 -8.13
N LYS A 597 -25.60 -15.46 -9.37
CA LYS A 597 -25.13 -14.11 -9.68
C LYS A 597 -26.17 -13.03 -9.38
N GLU A 598 -27.44 -13.29 -9.71
CA GLU A 598 -28.54 -12.40 -9.38
C GLU A 598 -28.73 -12.29 -7.85
N ALA A 599 -28.60 -13.41 -7.12
CA ALA A 599 -28.70 -13.43 -5.66
C ALA A 599 -27.55 -12.68 -4.96
N ALA A 600 -26.33 -12.76 -5.49
CA ALA A 600 -25.18 -12.02 -4.95
C ALA A 600 -25.30 -10.50 -5.17
N GLY A 601 -25.91 -10.09 -6.29
CA GLY A 601 -26.12 -8.69 -6.65
C GLY A 601 -24.82 -7.94 -7.01
N GLU A 602 -24.94 -6.63 -7.23
CA GLU A 602 -23.84 -5.79 -7.75
C GLU A 602 -22.64 -5.64 -6.79
N ASN A 603 -22.87 -5.80 -5.48
CA ASN A 603 -21.85 -5.71 -4.45
C ASN A 603 -21.45 -7.08 -3.89
N GLY A 604 -21.81 -8.17 -4.58
CA GLY A 604 -21.38 -9.51 -4.23
C GLY A 604 -19.86 -9.65 -4.23
N TYR A 605 -19.37 -10.64 -3.51
CA TYR A 605 -17.95 -10.94 -3.39
C TYR A 605 -17.71 -12.42 -3.15
N VAL A 606 -16.49 -12.89 -3.43
CA VAL A 606 -16.07 -14.26 -3.18
C VAL A 606 -15.00 -14.27 -2.09
N ILE A 607 -15.19 -15.09 -1.06
CA ILE A 607 -14.14 -15.44 -0.10
C ILE A 607 -13.49 -16.74 -0.57
N ILE A 608 -12.18 -16.68 -0.80
CA ILE A 608 -11.37 -17.84 -1.19
C ILE A 608 -10.70 -18.37 0.07
N ARG A 609 -11.05 -19.59 0.47
CA ARG A 609 -10.64 -20.15 1.76
C ARG A 609 -9.98 -21.51 1.58
N ASP A 610 -8.86 -21.70 2.28
CA ASP A 610 -8.18 -22.99 2.39
C ASP A 610 -7.47 -23.04 3.75
N GLN A 611 -7.67 -24.11 4.53
CA GLN A 611 -7.06 -24.25 5.85
C GLN A 611 -5.78 -25.11 5.84
N ALA A 612 -5.51 -25.79 4.72
CA ALA A 612 -4.42 -26.72 4.56
C ALA A 612 -3.21 -26.09 3.84
N CYS A 613 -3.41 -25.01 3.08
CA CYS A 613 -2.34 -24.29 2.41
C CYS A 613 -2.56 -22.78 2.30
N ARG A 614 -1.46 -22.06 2.03
CA ARG A 614 -1.43 -20.65 1.64
C ARG A 614 -1.37 -20.54 0.11
N LEU A 615 -2.39 -19.94 -0.49
CA LEU A 615 -2.46 -19.59 -1.90
C LEU A 615 -2.00 -18.15 -2.11
N PHE A 616 -1.60 -17.85 -3.33
CA PHE A 616 -1.34 -16.51 -3.81
C PHE A 616 -2.32 -16.19 -4.95
N GLY A 617 -3.09 -15.11 -4.81
CA GLY A 617 -4.17 -14.78 -5.73
C GLY A 617 -3.91 -13.52 -6.53
N TYR A 618 -4.39 -13.51 -7.76
CA TYR A 618 -4.52 -12.33 -8.61
C TYR A 618 -5.98 -12.13 -8.97
N HIS A 619 -6.40 -10.88 -8.97
CA HIS A 619 -7.76 -10.45 -9.28
C HIS A 619 -7.74 -9.50 -10.47
N GLY A 620 -8.64 -9.72 -11.42
CA GLY A 620 -8.82 -8.85 -12.57
C GLY A 620 -10.27 -8.66 -12.96
N LEU A 621 -10.53 -7.61 -13.73
CA LEU A 621 -11.80 -7.34 -14.39
C LEU A 621 -11.60 -7.38 -15.90
N GLN A 622 -12.60 -7.85 -16.64
CA GLN A 622 -12.62 -7.84 -18.10
C GLN A 622 -13.85 -7.09 -18.60
N ASN A 623 -13.63 -6.18 -19.55
CA ASN A 623 -14.69 -5.54 -20.33
C ASN A 623 -14.81 -6.25 -21.68
N GLY A 624 -15.37 -7.47 -21.65
CA GLY A 624 -15.43 -8.36 -22.81
C GLY A 624 -14.04 -8.57 -23.44
N GLY A 625 -13.95 -8.30 -24.74
CA GLY A 625 -12.71 -8.40 -25.53
C GLY A 625 -11.80 -7.17 -25.49
N GLU A 626 -12.24 -6.05 -24.91
CA GLU A 626 -11.70 -4.73 -25.26
C GLU A 626 -10.64 -4.18 -24.30
N SER A 627 -10.79 -4.46 -23.01
CA SER A 627 -9.85 -4.07 -21.97
C SER A 627 -9.93 -5.03 -20.79
N PHE A 628 -8.88 -5.07 -19.98
CA PHE A 628 -8.84 -5.86 -18.76
C PHE A 628 -7.99 -5.15 -17.69
N SER A 629 -8.06 -5.65 -16.47
CA SER A 629 -7.18 -5.29 -15.38
C SER A 629 -6.67 -6.53 -14.67
N LEU A 630 -5.55 -6.42 -13.96
CA LEU A 630 -5.02 -7.48 -13.12
C LEU A 630 -4.12 -6.89 -12.04
N ASP A 631 -4.29 -7.33 -10.80
CA ASP A 631 -3.36 -7.07 -9.71
C ASP A 631 -3.39 -8.20 -8.68
N HIS A 632 -2.34 -8.30 -7.87
CA HIS A 632 -2.26 -9.25 -6.75
C HIS A 632 -3.34 -8.94 -5.68
N MET A 633 -3.77 -9.97 -4.97
CA MET A 633 -4.78 -9.89 -3.91
C MET A 633 -4.13 -9.88 -2.53
N PHE A 634 -4.79 -9.23 -1.57
CA PHE A 634 -4.44 -9.36 -0.15
C PHE A 634 -5.33 -10.39 0.54
N GLY A 635 -4.74 -11.11 1.51
CA GLY A 635 -5.53 -11.86 2.47
C GLY A 635 -6.20 -10.92 3.47
N PHE A 636 -7.39 -11.25 3.94
CA PHE A 636 -8.06 -10.55 5.03
C PHE A 636 -7.73 -11.14 6.39
#